data_AF-A0AA42VH45-F1
#
_entry.id   AF-A0AA42VH45-F1
#
_cell.length_a   1.000
_cell.length_b   1.000
_cell.length_c   1.000
_cell.angle_alpha   90.00
_cell.angle_beta   90.00
_cell.angle_gamma   90.00
#
_symmetry.space_group_name_H-M   'P 1'
#
loop_
_entity.id
_entity.type
_entity.pdbx_description
1 polymer ?
#
loop_
_entity_poly.entity_id
_entity_poly.type
_entity_poly.pdbx_seq_one_letter_code
_entity_poly.pdbx_strand_id
1 'polypeptide(L)'
;MTTWQENDLHAAQLELEKESTSLGIARYEKIREQRQEAETGPGRKLVMESIDATAAAIMAFVAEADTGKPGKRHAALKFIRHLNPHALAYLTSFTCVNALVADHRKAVSVAITLGHEVANEINFSLLREKHPGLYRVVQEQLKKSTSARHSTAVMRHVIADAEFAPEDDKRLYLSDKDALLVGMKLIELFVEATGLVELVTVAERGKRHLLIAGNQKVLDWLTKAHDSAALYQPVLMPMVVPPRPWTTPRDGGYLTDIGGRADLVRTRNRAYKRELALVDMPNVYQALNAIQATAWKVNVPVLEVMRELWNAGGGVAGLPERELMDLPSRPALLETDPDYFKEHHADEFKEWKRDRAKVYEANARSVSTRLAAAQKIALAEKFAEYPAIYFPHNLDFRGRCYPLPPTLTPQGDDAAKGLLTFAQGVPLGEDGAYWLAIHVANCFGVDKVSFEERVAWVREHEEQILDSALDPLDGQRFWMDADSPFCALAACFEWLGYSLNGRDHVSHLPIALDGSCNGLQNFSAMLRDSVGGAATNLIPQPKPADIYSRVKDVAQEKLRARAESGDPLAIKLDGQLTRDIVKQPVMTLPYGVTKSGMRAQVLSKFKKLGMEDDWETAEYLATLLWECIGEVVIAARAAMDWLRDASKVASSADLPVSWTTPAGFPVLQEYREEEGVRIRPHVGGREVNLVVNIGGTKLDRRRQTLGISPNFVHSCDASHMMLTTCLAAENGIESFAMIHDSYGTHAGQAAILAAALRQAFVDQYSGDVLADFRQQLVEQLPPEAAEKLPPLPPHGDLDLSLVLESRYFFA
;
A
#
# COMPACT_ATOMS: atom_id res chain seq x y z
N MET A 1 -8.97 -4.75 -37.96
CA MET A 1 -9.88 -4.70 -36.80
C MET A 1 -10.82 -5.88 -36.89
N THR A 2 -10.79 -6.77 -35.92
CA THR A 2 -11.78 -7.85 -35.77
C THR A 2 -13.13 -7.21 -35.45
N THR A 3 -14.18 -7.50 -36.21
CA THR A 3 -15.54 -7.03 -35.92
C THR A 3 -16.17 -7.92 -34.86
N TRP A 4 -16.16 -7.48 -33.61
CA TRP A 4 -16.77 -8.17 -32.48
C TRP A 4 -18.29 -7.96 -32.46
N GLN A 5 -19.08 -9.04 -32.36
CA GLN A 5 -20.50 -8.96 -32.02
C GLN A 5 -20.70 -9.09 -30.50
N GLU A 6 -21.85 -8.65 -29.98
CA GLU A 6 -22.14 -8.66 -28.53
C GLU A 6 -22.06 -10.07 -27.92
N ASN A 7 -22.59 -11.09 -28.62
CA ASN A 7 -22.48 -12.49 -28.20
C ASN A 7 -21.03 -12.98 -28.16
N ASP A 8 -20.17 -12.49 -29.06
CA ASP A 8 -18.76 -12.85 -29.11
C ASP A 8 -17.99 -12.23 -27.92
N LEU A 9 -18.31 -10.98 -27.55
CA LEU A 9 -17.70 -10.30 -26.40
C LEU A 9 -18.10 -10.96 -25.07
N HIS A 10 -19.36 -11.38 -24.92
CA HIS A 10 -19.78 -12.09 -23.71
C HIS A 10 -19.08 -13.44 -23.58
N ALA A 11 -18.92 -14.19 -24.68
CA ALA A 11 -18.14 -15.43 -24.68
C ALA A 11 -16.65 -15.17 -24.35
N ALA A 12 -16.05 -14.15 -24.96
CA ALA A 12 -14.68 -13.73 -24.68
C ALA A 12 -14.48 -13.34 -23.21
N GLN A 13 -15.45 -12.64 -22.60
CA GLN A 13 -15.41 -12.30 -21.18
C GLN A 13 -15.35 -13.55 -20.29
N LEU A 14 -16.18 -14.56 -20.58
CA LEU A 14 -16.18 -15.81 -19.79
C LEU A 14 -14.85 -16.56 -19.92
N GLU A 15 -14.23 -16.55 -21.10
CA GLU A 15 -12.89 -17.12 -21.28
C GLU A 15 -11.80 -16.32 -20.56
N LEU A 16 -11.88 -14.98 -20.55
CA LEU A 16 -10.97 -14.13 -19.78
C LEU A 16 -11.05 -14.42 -18.27
N GLU A 17 -12.25 -14.64 -17.71
CA GLU A 17 -12.39 -14.97 -16.29
C GLU A 17 -11.83 -16.36 -15.95
N LYS A 18 -11.96 -17.34 -16.86
CA LYS A 18 -11.31 -18.65 -16.75
C LYS A 18 -9.79 -18.54 -16.84
N GLU A 19 -9.29 -17.72 -17.77
CA GLU A 19 -7.86 -17.44 -17.93
C GLU A 19 -7.30 -16.79 -16.67
N SER A 20 -7.98 -15.78 -16.11
CA SER A 20 -7.60 -15.13 -14.85
C SER A 20 -7.44 -16.13 -13.70
N THR A 21 -8.35 -17.10 -13.59
CA THR A 21 -8.26 -18.18 -12.61
C THR A 21 -7.06 -19.08 -12.88
N SER A 22 -6.86 -19.47 -14.15
CA SER A 22 -5.75 -20.33 -14.58
C SER A 22 -4.38 -19.69 -14.34
N LEU A 23 -4.24 -18.39 -14.64
CA LEU A 23 -3.05 -17.59 -14.34
C LEU A 23 -2.83 -17.46 -12.82
N GLY A 24 -3.91 -17.33 -12.05
CA GLY A 24 -3.87 -17.33 -10.59
C GLY A 24 -3.28 -18.63 -10.03
N ILE A 25 -3.77 -19.78 -10.52
CA ILE A 25 -3.26 -21.11 -10.17
C ILE A 25 -1.79 -21.26 -10.55
N ALA A 26 -1.42 -20.92 -11.80
CA ALA A 26 -0.04 -21.02 -12.26
C ALA A 26 0.92 -20.15 -11.44
N ARG A 27 0.49 -18.92 -11.07
CA ARG A 27 1.25 -18.04 -10.17
C ARG A 27 1.38 -18.64 -8.78
N TYR A 28 0.31 -19.23 -8.23
CA TYR A 28 0.33 -19.86 -6.93
C TYR A 28 1.30 -21.06 -6.89
N GLU A 29 1.26 -21.94 -7.88
CA GLU A 29 2.18 -23.08 -7.98
C GLU A 29 3.64 -22.63 -8.11
N LYS A 30 3.93 -21.63 -8.94
CA LYS A 30 5.29 -21.07 -9.04
C LYS A 30 5.79 -20.49 -7.70
N ILE A 31 4.91 -19.85 -6.93
CA ILE A 31 5.26 -19.36 -5.59
C ILE A 31 5.51 -20.53 -4.64
N ARG A 32 4.70 -21.59 -4.74
CA ARG A 32 4.83 -22.81 -3.92
C ARG A 32 6.14 -23.54 -4.20
N GLU A 33 6.57 -23.65 -5.45
CA GLU A 33 7.87 -24.24 -5.82
C GLU A 33 9.07 -23.49 -5.22
N GLN A 34 8.95 -22.18 -5.03
CA GLN A 34 10.03 -21.32 -4.55
C GLN A 34 10.06 -21.15 -3.02
N ARG A 35 8.98 -21.52 -2.33
CA ARG A 35 8.82 -21.30 -0.88
C ARG A 35 8.85 -22.61 -0.11
N GLN A 36 9.17 -22.50 1.17
CA GLN A 36 8.98 -23.63 2.09
C GLN A 36 7.50 -23.77 2.46
N GLU A 37 7.03 -24.97 2.78
CA GLU A 37 5.62 -25.22 3.10
C GLU A 37 5.11 -24.34 4.24
N ALA A 38 5.91 -24.18 5.29
CA ALA A 38 5.57 -23.35 6.44
C ALA A 38 5.44 -21.84 6.10
N GLU A 39 5.86 -21.43 4.90
CA GLU A 39 5.73 -20.08 4.36
C GLU A 39 4.55 -19.93 3.37
N THR A 40 3.88 -21.03 3.01
CA THR A 40 2.65 -21.02 2.21
C THR A 40 1.46 -20.63 3.09
N GLY A 41 0.34 -20.22 2.48
CA GLY A 41 -0.89 -19.91 3.22
C GLY A 41 -1.38 -21.10 4.07
N PRO A 42 -1.61 -22.28 3.45
CA PRO A 42 -2.02 -23.50 4.17
C PRO A 42 -1.02 -23.98 5.21
N GLY A 43 0.27 -24.08 4.88
CA GLY A 43 1.28 -24.55 5.82
C GLY A 43 1.48 -23.60 7.00
N ARG A 44 1.45 -22.28 6.77
CA ARG A 44 1.48 -21.29 7.86
C ARG A 44 0.28 -21.46 8.81
N LYS A 45 -0.90 -21.82 8.29
CA LYS A 45 -2.07 -22.10 9.13
C LYS A 45 -1.80 -23.29 10.07
N LEU A 46 -1.24 -24.40 9.55
CA LEU A 46 -0.85 -25.55 10.37
C LEU A 46 0.19 -25.19 11.43
N VAL A 47 1.19 -24.37 11.06
CA VAL A 47 2.17 -23.85 12.02
C VAL A 47 1.47 -23.10 13.14
N MET A 48 0.63 -22.11 12.82
CA MET A 48 -0.03 -21.29 13.84
C MET A 48 -0.96 -22.10 14.75
N GLU A 49 -1.70 -23.08 14.21
CA GLU A 49 -2.63 -23.91 14.99
C GLU A 49 -1.92 -24.94 15.89
N SER A 50 -0.64 -25.26 15.63
CA SER A 50 0.12 -26.25 16.40
C SER A 50 1.00 -25.67 17.50
N ILE A 51 1.18 -24.34 17.56
CA ILE A 51 2.08 -23.68 18.52
C ILE A 51 1.67 -23.97 19.96
N ASP A 52 0.39 -23.76 20.32
CA ASP A 52 -0.05 -23.82 21.72
C ASP A 52 0.05 -25.24 22.29
N ALA A 53 -0.42 -26.24 21.54
CA ALA A 53 -0.32 -27.64 21.93
C ALA A 53 1.16 -28.08 22.10
N THR A 54 2.02 -27.69 21.17
CA THR A 54 3.45 -28.00 21.23
C THR A 54 4.14 -27.28 22.39
N ALA A 55 3.79 -26.01 22.64
CA ALA A 55 4.33 -25.24 23.75
C ALA A 55 3.94 -25.87 25.10
N ALA A 56 2.68 -26.31 25.23
CA ALA A 56 2.20 -27.02 26.41
C ALA A 56 2.98 -28.31 26.67
N ALA A 57 3.24 -29.10 25.62
CA ALA A 57 4.05 -30.32 25.73
C ALA A 57 5.51 -30.04 26.13
N ILE A 58 6.12 -28.98 25.56
CA ILE A 58 7.47 -28.53 25.95
C ILE A 58 7.50 -28.10 27.42
N MET A 59 6.50 -27.33 27.87
CA MET A 59 6.40 -26.89 29.26
C MET A 59 6.24 -28.08 30.22
N ALA A 60 5.37 -29.05 29.89
CA ALA A 60 5.18 -30.26 30.68
C ALA A 60 6.47 -31.08 30.79
N PHE A 61 7.20 -31.24 29.68
CA PHE A 61 8.48 -31.95 29.65
C PHE A 61 9.56 -31.27 30.50
N VAL A 62 9.64 -29.94 30.48
CA VAL A 62 10.56 -29.17 31.33
C VAL A 62 10.15 -29.27 32.81
N ALA A 63 8.86 -29.13 33.12
CA ALA A 63 8.34 -29.22 34.48
C ALA A 63 8.57 -30.59 35.11
N GLU A 64 8.39 -31.69 34.35
CA GLU A 64 8.65 -33.05 34.84
C GLU A 64 10.11 -33.20 35.31
N ALA A 65 11.07 -32.61 34.60
CA ALA A 65 12.48 -32.64 34.98
C ALA A 65 12.78 -31.93 36.30
N ASP A 66 11.94 -30.95 36.68
CA ASP A 66 12.07 -30.16 37.90
C ASP A 66 11.39 -30.80 39.12
N THR A 67 10.58 -31.86 38.94
CA THR A 67 9.92 -32.59 40.05
C THR A 67 10.86 -33.35 40.99
N GLY A 68 12.18 -33.34 40.74
CA GLY A 68 13.19 -33.89 41.65
C GLY A 68 13.27 -35.43 41.71
N LYS A 69 12.57 -36.15 40.83
CA LYS A 69 12.67 -37.62 40.76
C LYS A 69 14.11 -38.07 40.43
N PRO A 70 14.69 -39.04 41.17
CA PRO A 70 16.02 -39.55 40.89
C PRO A 70 16.08 -40.22 39.50
N GLY A 71 17.00 -39.78 38.64
CA GLY A 71 17.17 -40.35 37.30
C GLY A 71 18.08 -39.51 36.39
N LYS A 72 18.58 -40.11 35.30
CA LYS A 72 19.38 -39.42 34.29
C LYS A 72 18.46 -38.52 33.45
N ARG A 73 18.61 -37.20 33.58
CA ARG A 73 17.84 -36.22 32.80
C ARG A 73 18.19 -36.29 31.31
N HIS A 74 17.20 -36.02 30.46
CA HIS A 74 17.41 -36.00 29.00
C HIS A 74 18.38 -34.86 28.60
N ALA A 75 19.29 -35.13 27.66
CA ALA A 75 20.34 -34.18 27.27
C ALA A 75 19.79 -32.86 26.70
N ALA A 76 18.60 -32.88 26.10
CA ALA A 76 17.96 -31.70 25.51
C ALA A 76 17.60 -30.61 26.54
N LEU A 77 17.32 -31.01 27.80
CA LEU A 77 16.84 -30.10 28.85
C LEU A 77 17.83 -28.96 29.14
N LYS A 78 19.14 -29.22 29.00
CA LYS A 78 20.19 -28.21 29.23
C LYS A 78 20.11 -27.03 28.26
N PHE A 79 19.50 -27.22 27.08
CA PHE A 79 19.43 -26.20 26.03
C PHE A 79 18.06 -25.53 25.94
N ILE A 80 16.97 -26.28 26.12
CA ILE A 80 15.62 -25.76 25.86
C ILE A 80 15.00 -25.04 27.05
N ARG A 81 15.45 -25.31 28.29
CA ARG A 81 14.76 -24.86 29.50
C ARG A 81 14.76 -23.34 29.75
N HIS A 82 15.70 -22.63 29.14
CA HIS A 82 15.87 -21.18 29.28
C HIS A 82 15.21 -20.40 28.14
N LEU A 83 14.65 -21.10 27.15
CA LEU A 83 14.03 -20.49 25.99
C LEU A 83 12.52 -20.32 26.21
N ASN A 84 11.94 -19.36 25.48
CA ASN A 84 10.50 -19.19 25.46
C ASN A 84 9.84 -20.43 24.81
N PRO A 85 8.95 -21.16 25.52
CA PRO A 85 8.33 -22.37 25.00
C PRO A 85 7.54 -22.17 23.70
N HIS A 86 6.89 -21.02 23.53
CA HIS A 86 6.13 -20.69 22.31
C HIS A 86 7.06 -20.40 21.12
N ALA A 87 8.24 -19.82 21.36
CA ALA A 87 9.25 -19.63 20.31
C ALA A 87 9.83 -20.98 19.86
N LEU A 88 10.12 -21.88 20.79
CA LEU A 88 10.54 -23.26 20.49
C LEU A 88 9.46 -24.05 19.77
N ALA A 89 8.21 -23.93 20.22
CA ALA A 89 7.06 -24.54 19.57
C ALA A 89 6.90 -24.05 18.13
N TYR A 90 7.07 -22.75 17.88
CA TYR A 90 7.04 -22.20 16.53
C TYR A 90 8.16 -22.75 15.64
N LEU A 91 9.42 -22.76 16.11
CA LEU A 91 10.54 -23.32 15.34
C LEU A 91 10.36 -24.82 15.05
N THR A 92 9.84 -25.56 16.03
CA THR A 92 9.53 -26.99 15.90
C THR A 92 8.42 -27.20 14.87
N SER A 93 7.32 -26.47 14.98
CA SER A 93 6.18 -26.53 14.07
C SER A 93 6.58 -26.14 12.65
N PHE A 94 7.32 -25.04 12.48
CA PHE A 94 7.86 -24.58 11.19
C PHE A 94 8.72 -25.66 10.54
N THR A 95 9.63 -26.27 11.30
CA THR A 95 10.53 -27.31 10.79
C THR A 95 9.80 -28.61 10.44
N CYS A 96 8.84 -29.03 11.26
CA CYS A 96 8.05 -30.25 11.03
C CYS A 96 7.10 -30.08 9.83
N VAL A 97 6.42 -28.94 9.70
CA VAL A 97 5.56 -28.64 8.54
C VAL A 97 6.38 -28.61 7.25
N ASN A 98 7.58 -28.04 7.26
CA ASN A 98 8.49 -28.09 6.11
C ASN A 98 8.97 -29.50 5.73
N ALA A 99 8.89 -30.46 6.66
CA ALA A 99 9.22 -31.85 6.37
C ALA A 99 8.10 -32.59 5.63
N LEU A 100 6.87 -32.04 5.58
CA LEU A 100 5.71 -32.67 4.94
C LEU A 100 5.77 -32.75 3.41
N VAL A 101 6.55 -31.88 2.76
CA VAL A 101 6.52 -31.71 1.29
C VAL A 101 7.45 -32.64 0.53
N ALA A 102 8.49 -33.17 1.18
CA ALA A 102 9.41 -34.08 0.50
C ALA A 102 9.03 -35.53 0.84
N ASP A 103 8.88 -36.36 -0.19
CA ASP A 103 8.76 -37.81 -0.03
C ASP A 103 9.91 -38.30 0.88
N HIS A 104 9.54 -38.71 2.10
CA HIS A 104 10.40 -39.44 3.02
C HIS A 104 11.65 -38.70 3.56
N ARG A 105 11.47 -37.57 4.27
CA ARG A 105 12.58 -36.99 5.06
C ARG A 105 12.95 -37.89 6.23
N LYS A 106 14.24 -38.24 6.31
CA LYS A 106 14.83 -38.94 7.45
C LYS A 106 14.67 -38.09 8.72
N ALA A 107 14.01 -38.64 9.74
CA ALA A 107 13.76 -37.97 11.01
C ALA A 107 15.07 -37.46 11.65
N VAL A 108 16.16 -38.23 11.50
CA VAL A 108 17.51 -37.85 11.94
C VAL A 108 17.98 -36.54 11.32
N SER A 109 17.77 -36.34 10.01
CA SER A 109 18.19 -35.13 9.32
C SER A 109 17.39 -33.92 9.80
N VAL A 110 16.07 -34.07 9.94
CA VAL A 110 15.18 -33.00 10.39
C VAL A 110 15.48 -32.62 11.83
N ALA A 111 15.74 -33.61 12.69
CA ALA A 111 16.15 -33.41 14.07
C ALA A 111 17.49 -32.64 14.19
N ILE A 112 18.51 -32.99 13.40
CA ILE A 112 19.78 -32.24 13.40
C ILE A 112 19.55 -30.78 12.99
N THR A 113 18.78 -30.55 11.91
CA THR A 113 18.43 -29.19 11.47
C THR A 113 17.70 -28.41 12.57
N LEU A 114 16.67 -28.98 13.17
CA LEU A 114 15.94 -28.34 14.27
C LEU A 114 16.86 -28.04 15.46
N GLY A 115 17.75 -28.95 15.82
CA GLY A 115 18.75 -28.72 16.87
C GLY A 115 19.66 -27.53 16.57
N HIS A 116 20.17 -27.43 15.34
CA HIS A 116 20.98 -26.27 14.92
C HIS A 116 20.19 -24.97 14.89
N GLU A 117 18.90 -25.00 14.54
CA GLU A 117 18.04 -23.80 14.62
C GLU A 117 17.75 -23.38 16.07
N VAL A 118 17.58 -24.33 16.99
CA VAL A 118 17.50 -24.02 18.43
C VAL A 118 18.81 -23.38 18.92
N ALA A 119 19.96 -23.87 18.47
CA ALA A 119 21.24 -23.27 18.80
C ALA A 119 21.37 -21.85 18.22
N ASN A 120 20.93 -21.63 16.98
CA ASN A 120 20.89 -20.30 16.37
C ASN A 120 19.99 -19.36 17.20
N GLU A 121 18.80 -19.79 17.61
CA GLU A 121 17.87 -18.99 18.41
C GLU A 121 18.46 -18.57 19.76
N ILE A 122 19.17 -19.47 20.45
CA ILE A 122 19.91 -19.14 21.68
C ILE A 122 20.95 -18.05 21.38
N ASN A 123 21.80 -18.26 20.38
CA ASN A 123 22.86 -17.33 20.03
C ASN A 123 22.33 -15.95 19.62
N PHE A 124 21.26 -15.91 18.81
CA PHE A 124 20.68 -14.65 18.34
C PHE A 124 19.92 -13.92 19.46
N SER A 125 19.27 -14.66 20.37
CA SER A 125 18.66 -14.06 21.57
C SER A 125 19.71 -13.47 22.50
N LEU A 126 20.85 -14.16 22.71
CA LEU A 126 21.98 -13.62 23.46
C LEU A 126 22.55 -12.35 22.83
N LEU A 127 22.70 -12.32 21.49
CA LEU A 127 23.13 -11.10 20.78
C LEU A 127 22.14 -9.94 21.00
N ARG A 128 20.83 -10.22 20.93
CA ARG A 128 19.77 -9.24 21.18
C ARG A 128 19.82 -8.68 22.60
N GLU A 129 20.15 -9.51 23.60
CA GLU A 129 20.23 -9.12 25.00
C GLU A 129 21.52 -8.35 25.32
N LYS A 130 22.68 -8.85 24.86
CA LYS A 130 23.99 -8.25 25.17
C LYS A 130 24.31 -7.03 24.30
N HIS A 131 23.88 -7.02 23.04
CA HIS A 131 24.19 -5.95 22.07
C HIS A 131 22.95 -5.46 21.32
N PRO A 132 21.94 -4.90 22.01
CA PRO A 132 20.64 -4.55 21.42
C PRO A 132 20.74 -3.53 20.26
N GLY A 133 21.68 -2.58 20.34
CA GLY A 133 21.92 -1.60 19.28
C GLY A 133 22.44 -2.24 17.99
N LEU A 134 23.50 -3.04 18.10
CA LEU A 134 24.08 -3.78 16.98
C LEU A 134 23.06 -4.73 16.36
N TYR A 135 22.37 -5.51 17.20
CA TYR A 135 21.32 -6.42 16.77
C TYR A 135 20.24 -5.69 15.94
N ARG A 136 19.77 -4.52 16.42
CA ARG A 136 18.74 -3.73 15.73
C ARG A 136 19.21 -3.28 14.34
N VAL A 137 20.46 -2.80 14.23
CA VAL A 137 21.04 -2.36 12.94
C VAL A 137 21.15 -3.54 11.97
N VAL A 138 21.65 -4.68 12.44
CA VAL A 138 21.82 -5.88 11.60
C VAL A 138 20.47 -6.42 11.15
N GLN A 139 19.48 -6.54 12.04
CA GLN A 139 18.13 -6.98 11.65
C GLN A 139 17.49 -6.02 10.64
N GLU A 140 17.68 -4.70 10.79
CA GLU A 140 17.18 -3.72 9.82
C GLU A 140 17.83 -3.88 8.43
N GLN A 141 19.13 -4.21 8.38
CA GLN A 141 19.81 -4.54 7.12
C GLN A 141 19.29 -5.86 6.52
N LEU A 142 19.09 -6.89 7.35
CA LEU A 142 18.65 -8.21 6.92
C LEU A 142 17.22 -8.23 6.38
N LYS A 143 16.36 -7.28 6.77
CA LYS A 143 15.03 -7.08 6.15
C LYS A 143 15.11 -6.89 4.63
N LYS A 144 16.22 -6.38 4.10
CA LYS A 144 16.45 -6.18 2.66
C LYS A 144 16.89 -7.43 1.92
N SER A 145 17.40 -8.44 2.64
CA SER A 145 17.84 -9.69 2.01
C SER A 145 16.62 -10.53 1.62
N THR A 146 16.76 -11.44 0.65
CA THR A 146 15.75 -12.47 0.31
C THR A 146 16.22 -13.88 0.65
N SER A 147 17.49 -14.04 1.08
CA SER A 147 18.09 -15.34 1.36
C SER A 147 18.20 -15.61 2.87
N ALA A 148 17.50 -16.65 3.33
CA ALA A 148 17.64 -17.19 4.68
C ALA A 148 19.09 -17.61 4.97
N ARG A 149 19.74 -18.30 4.02
CA ARG A 149 21.13 -18.75 4.17
C ARG A 149 22.10 -17.59 4.37
N HIS A 150 21.96 -16.53 3.58
CA HIS A 150 22.77 -15.32 3.73
C HIS A 150 22.51 -14.65 5.07
N SER A 151 21.24 -14.50 5.44
CA SER A 151 20.84 -13.81 6.68
C SER A 151 21.36 -14.54 7.92
N THR A 152 21.26 -15.88 7.96
CA THR A 152 21.88 -16.70 9.00
C THR A 152 23.41 -16.56 9.01
N ALA A 153 24.07 -16.53 7.85
CA ALA A 153 25.52 -16.39 7.77
C ALA A 153 26.00 -15.02 8.30
N VAL A 154 25.30 -13.93 7.98
CA VAL A 154 25.58 -12.59 8.51
C VAL A 154 25.43 -12.58 10.03
N MET A 155 24.33 -13.10 10.57
CA MET A 155 24.15 -13.16 12.03
C MET A 155 25.26 -13.97 12.71
N ARG A 156 25.66 -15.09 12.12
CA ARG A 156 26.77 -15.92 12.65
C ARG A 156 28.11 -15.19 12.62
N HIS A 157 28.37 -14.40 11.57
CA HIS A 157 29.57 -13.58 11.47
C HIS A 157 29.56 -12.45 12.49
N VAL A 158 28.42 -11.75 12.64
CA VAL A 158 28.26 -10.69 13.65
C VAL A 158 28.46 -11.23 15.06
N ILE A 159 27.99 -12.44 15.37
CA ILE A 159 28.27 -13.07 16.66
C ILE A 159 29.76 -13.33 16.83
N ALA A 160 30.43 -13.88 15.82
CA ALA A 160 31.86 -14.14 15.88
C ALA A 160 32.69 -12.85 16.07
N ASP A 161 32.26 -11.74 15.46
CA ASP A 161 32.93 -10.44 15.55
C ASP A 161 32.56 -9.66 16.82
N ALA A 162 31.36 -9.86 17.37
CA ALA A 162 30.90 -9.21 18.59
C ALA A 162 31.53 -9.83 19.86
N GLU A 163 32.18 -10.99 19.77
CA GLU A 163 32.95 -11.62 20.85
C GLU A 163 34.23 -10.81 21.20
N PHE A 164 34.06 -9.67 21.87
CA PHE A 164 35.07 -9.11 22.79
C PHE A 164 35.10 -10.03 24.04
N ALA A 165 35.96 -11.06 24.01
CA ALA A 165 36.04 -12.22 24.94
C ALA A 165 35.92 -11.96 26.46
N PRO A 166 35.44 -12.94 27.26
CA PRO A 166 36.30 -14.01 27.82
C PRO A 166 35.84 -15.46 27.49
N GLU A 167 36.69 -16.45 27.81
CA GLU A 167 36.65 -17.87 27.37
C GLU A 167 35.34 -18.66 27.57
N ASP A 168 34.39 -18.17 28.37
CA ASP A 168 33.15 -18.87 28.72
C ASP A 168 31.93 -18.52 27.85
N ASP A 169 32.05 -17.55 26.93
CA ASP A 169 30.93 -16.97 26.17
C ASP A 169 30.99 -17.25 24.66
N LYS A 170 31.67 -18.32 24.26
CA LYS A 170 31.76 -18.73 22.85
C LYS A 170 30.39 -19.11 22.31
N ARG A 171 30.10 -18.69 21.08
CA ARG A 171 28.95 -19.13 20.27
C ARG A 171 28.60 -20.59 20.56
N LEU A 172 27.37 -20.83 21.01
CA LEU A 172 26.90 -22.18 21.26
C LEU A 172 26.92 -22.97 19.96
N TYR A 173 27.78 -23.98 19.91
CA TYR A 173 27.84 -24.97 18.84
C TYR A 173 27.34 -26.31 19.37
N LEU A 174 26.25 -26.80 18.78
CA LEU A 174 25.79 -28.16 19.02
C LEU A 174 26.47 -29.10 18.03
N SER A 175 27.20 -30.09 18.55
CA SER A 175 27.60 -31.25 17.73
C SER A 175 26.36 -31.91 17.14
N ASP A 176 26.49 -32.58 15.99
CA ASP A 176 25.36 -33.28 15.35
C ASP A 176 24.67 -34.28 16.29
N LYS A 177 25.42 -34.87 17.23
CA LYS A 177 24.87 -35.75 18.26
C LYS A 177 23.96 -35.01 19.24
N ASP A 178 24.42 -33.87 19.78
CA ASP A 178 23.62 -33.08 20.72
C ASP A 178 22.43 -32.41 20.01
N ALA A 179 22.64 -31.92 18.78
CA ALA A 179 21.60 -31.37 17.92
C ALA A 179 20.50 -32.41 17.62
N LEU A 180 20.90 -33.64 17.27
CA LEU A 180 19.97 -34.76 17.07
C LEU A 180 19.14 -35.04 18.32
N LEU A 181 19.74 -35.08 19.51
CA LEU A 181 19.01 -35.33 20.75
C LEU A 181 18.02 -34.21 21.08
N VAL A 182 18.39 -32.95 20.88
CA VAL A 182 17.49 -31.81 21.06
C VAL A 182 16.34 -31.87 20.07
N GLY A 183 16.65 -31.96 18.77
CA GLY A 183 15.64 -31.93 17.73
C GLY A 183 14.71 -33.13 17.76
N MET A 184 15.23 -34.34 18.01
CA MET A 184 14.38 -35.53 18.10
C MET A 184 13.40 -35.41 19.26
N LYS A 185 13.84 -34.89 20.42
CA LYS A 185 12.92 -34.74 21.56
C LYS A 185 11.82 -33.71 21.28
N LEU A 186 12.16 -32.61 20.60
CA LEU A 186 11.15 -31.62 20.18
C LEU A 186 10.17 -32.19 19.16
N ILE A 187 10.64 -33.02 18.22
CA ILE A 187 9.79 -33.70 17.24
C ILE A 187 8.87 -34.71 17.93
N GLU A 188 9.35 -35.49 18.89
CA GLU A 188 8.52 -36.39 19.71
C GLU A 188 7.39 -35.63 20.41
N LEU A 189 7.71 -34.53 21.10
CA LEU A 189 6.72 -33.71 21.79
C LEU A 189 5.69 -33.11 20.82
N PHE A 190 6.12 -32.70 19.63
CA PHE A 190 5.24 -32.19 18.58
C PHE A 190 4.30 -33.29 18.03
N VAL A 191 4.82 -34.49 17.79
CA VAL A 191 4.04 -35.66 17.35
C VAL A 191 2.98 -36.00 18.39
N GLU A 192 3.38 -36.12 19.66
CA GLU A 192 2.48 -36.45 20.78
C GLU A 192 1.41 -35.38 21.00
N ALA A 193 1.75 -34.10 20.87
CA ALA A 193 0.83 -33.00 21.13
C ALA A 193 -0.18 -32.74 20.01
N THR A 194 0.22 -32.94 18.75
CA THR A 194 -0.54 -32.45 17.59
C THR A 194 -1.12 -33.55 16.71
N GLY A 195 -0.45 -34.71 16.63
CA GLY A 195 -0.78 -35.75 15.66
C GLY A 195 -0.66 -35.33 14.18
N LEU A 196 -0.04 -34.17 13.89
CA LEU A 196 0.08 -33.66 12.52
C LEU A 196 1.09 -34.48 11.68
N VAL A 197 2.14 -34.96 12.34
CA VAL A 197 3.19 -35.81 11.75
C VAL A 197 3.35 -37.08 12.57
N GLU A 198 3.86 -38.12 11.92
CA GLU A 198 4.11 -39.44 12.48
C GLU A 198 5.56 -39.86 12.18
N LEU A 199 6.15 -40.63 13.10
CA LEU A 199 7.46 -41.24 12.92
C LEU A 199 7.30 -42.66 12.37
N VAL A 200 7.62 -42.86 11.09
CA VAL A 200 7.43 -44.13 10.39
C VAL A 200 8.78 -44.81 10.15
N THR A 201 8.89 -46.10 10.48
CA THR A 201 10.09 -46.88 10.18
C THR A 201 9.92 -47.59 8.84
N VAL A 202 10.75 -47.25 7.86
CA VAL A 202 10.78 -47.90 6.54
C VAL A 202 12.04 -48.74 6.39
N ALA A 203 11.90 -49.95 5.86
CA ALA A 203 13.02 -50.82 5.52
C ALA A 203 13.33 -50.69 4.03
N GLU A 204 14.48 -50.12 3.68
CA GLU A 204 14.92 -49.95 2.30
C GLU A 204 16.29 -50.60 2.12
N ARG A 205 16.44 -51.47 1.10
CA ARG A 205 17.69 -52.21 0.81
C ARG A 205 18.34 -52.87 2.04
N GLY A 206 17.51 -53.42 2.94
CA GLY A 206 17.96 -54.11 4.16
C GLY A 206 18.34 -53.18 5.33
N LYS A 207 18.21 -51.86 5.20
CA LYS A 207 18.45 -50.88 6.28
C LYS A 207 17.13 -50.27 6.76
N ARG A 208 16.97 -50.10 8.07
CA ARG A 208 15.80 -49.44 8.67
C ARG A 208 16.08 -47.95 8.80
N HIS A 209 15.18 -47.13 8.29
CA HIS A 209 15.23 -45.67 8.36
C HIS A 209 13.98 -45.15 9.08
N LEU A 210 14.19 -44.25 10.04
CA LEU A 210 13.10 -43.51 10.68
C LEU A 210 12.81 -42.25 9.86
N LEU A 211 11.57 -42.09 9.43
CA LEU A 211 11.09 -41.00 8.60
C LEU A 211 10.05 -40.18 9.34
N ILE A 212 9.97 -38.89 9.03
CA ILE A 212 8.82 -38.05 9.40
C ILE A 212 7.86 -38.08 8.22
N ALA A 213 6.62 -38.48 8.47
CA ALA A 213 5.55 -38.48 7.50
C ALA A 213 4.37 -37.66 8.01
N GLY A 214 3.65 -36.98 7.12
CA GLY A 214 2.38 -36.36 7.48
C GLY A 214 1.32 -37.42 7.75
N ASN A 215 0.43 -37.18 8.70
CA ASN A 215 -0.78 -37.99 8.81
C ASN A 215 -1.58 -37.87 7.49
N GLN A 216 -2.12 -38.99 6.96
CA GLN A 216 -2.82 -38.97 5.67
C GLN A 216 -3.96 -37.94 5.63
N LYS A 217 -4.70 -37.75 6.73
CA LYS A 217 -5.76 -36.73 6.80
C LYS A 217 -5.22 -35.31 6.66
N VAL A 218 -4.01 -35.06 7.18
CA VAL A 218 -3.34 -33.76 7.09
C VAL A 218 -2.83 -33.53 5.69
N LEU A 219 -2.25 -34.55 5.03
CA LEU A 219 -1.82 -34.47 3.64
C LEU A 219 -3.02 -34.22 2.70
N ASP A 220 -4.11 -34.96 2.88
CA ASP A 220 -5.35 -34.78 2.12
C ASP A 220 -5.95 -33.38 2.33
N TRP A 221 -5.91 -32.87 3.56
CA TRP A 221 -6.34 -31.52 3.87
C TRP A 221 -5.43 -30.48 3.22
N LEU A 222 -4.11 -30.68 3.28
CA LEU A 222 -3.11 -29.75 2.74
C LEU A 222 -3.25 -29.63 1.23
N THR A 223 -3.41 -30.75 0.51
CA THR A 223 -3.70 -30.76 -0.93
C THR A 223 -4.97 -29.97 -1.23
N LYS A 224 -6.09 -30.27 -0.56
CA LYS A 224 -7.35 -29.51 -0.75
C LYS A 224 -7.22 -28.03 -0.41
N ALA A 225 -6.43 -27.69 0.60
CA ALA A 225 -6.20 -26.32 1.02
C ALA A 225 -5.34 -25.56 0.00
N HIS A 226 -4.36 -26.20 -0.64
CA HIS A 226 -3.62 -25.63 -1.76
C HIS A 226 -4.52 -25.44 -2.98
N ASP A 227 -5.28 -26.46 -3.38
CA ASP A 227 -6.22 -26.37 -4.51
C ASP A 227 -7.18 -25.20 -4.31
N SER A 228 -7.73 -25.08 -3.10
CA SER A 228 -8.61 -23.98 -2.73
C SER A 228 -7.88 -22.63 -2.76
N ALA A 229 -6.69 -22.53 -2.15
CA ALA A 229 -5.92 -21.28 -2.12
C ALA A 229 -5.54 -20.79 -3.52
N ALA A 230 -5.20 -21.71 -4.42
CA ALA A 230 -4.89 -21.42 -5.82
C ALA A 230 -6.10 -20.83 -6.55
N LEU A 231 -7.30 -21.39 -6.32
CA LEU A 231 -8.55 -20.90 -6.91
C LEU A 231 -8.96 -19.51 -6.40
N TYR A 232 -8.74 -19.20 -5.11
CA TYR A 232 -9.11 -17.91 -4.50
C TYR A 232 -8.10 -16.77 -4.77
N GLN A 233 -7.10 -16.98 -5.63
CA GLN A 233 -6.08 -15.96 -5.96
C GLN A 233 -5.95 -15.70 -7.48
N PRO A 234 -7.06 -15.39 -8.18
CA PRO A 234 -7.02 -15.11 -9.62
C PRO A 234 -6.16 -13.88 -9.94
N VAL A 235 -5.70 -13.80 -11.18
CA VAL A 235 -5.13 -12.57 -11.76
C VAL A 235 -6.28 -11.77 -12.34
N LEU A 236 -6.83 -10.84 -11.55
CA LEU A 236 -7.96 -10.01 -11.96
C LEU A 236 -7.57 -9.06 -13.11
N MET A 237 -8.31 -9.14 -14.22
CA MET A 237 -8.12 -8.36 -15.44
C MET A 237 -9.33 -7.45 -15.72
N PRO A 238 -9.19 -6.42 -16.57
CA PRO A 238 -10.33 -5.67 -17.11
C PRO A 238 -11.36 -6.59 -17.77
N MET A 239 -12.61 -6.14 -17.81
CA MET A 239 -13.70 -6.82 -18.53
C MET A 239 -13.84 -6.27 -19.94
N VAL A 240 -14.37 -7.06 -20.88
CA VAL A 240 -14.66 -6.63 -22.27
C VAL A 240 -16.15 -6.40 -22.52
N VAL A 241 -16.96 -6.54 -21.47
CA VAL A 241 -18.38 -6.20 -21.40
C VAL A 241 -18.65 -5.42 -20.11
N PRO A 242 -19.75 -4.64 -20.03
CA PRO A 242 -20.10 -3.92 -18.82
C PRO A 242 -20.14 -4.84 -17.58
N PRO A 243 -19.60 -4.41 -16.43
CA PRO A 243 -19.66 -5.19 -15.20
C PRO A 243 -21.09 -5.42 -14.74
N ARG A 244 -21.33 -6.51 -14.02
CA ARG A 244 -22.60 -6.75 -13.35
C ARG A 244 -22.86 -5.62 -12.34
N PRO A 245 -24.03 -4.94 -12.40
CA PRO A 245 -24.34 -3.88 -11.48
C PRO A 245 -24.43 -4.41 -10.05
N TRP A 246 -23.95 -3.61 -9.11
CA TRP A 246 -24.15 -3.85 -7.69
C TRP A 246 -25.63 -3.63 -7.34
N THR A 247 -26.30 -4.69 -6.90
CA THR A 247 -27.70 -4.67 -6.42
C THR A 247 -27.80 -4.97 -4.93
N THR A 248 -26.78 -5.64 -4.38
CA THR A 248 -26.62 -5.94 -2.96
C THR A 248 -25.12 -5.88 -2.62
N PRO A 249 -24.71 -5.88 -1.35
CA PRO A 249 -23.28 -5.88 -1.00
C PRO A 249 -22.49 -7.14 -1.45
N ARG A 250 -23.14 -8.14 -2.06
CA ARG A 250 -22.55 -9.42 -2.50
C ARG A 250 -22.90 -9.82 -3.93
N ASP A 251 -23.54 -8.94 -4.69
CA ASP A 251 -23.94 -9.20 -6.06
C ASP A 251 -23.58 -8.00 -6.93
N GLY A 252 -22.48 -8.13 -7.69
CA GLY A 252 -21.92 -7.11 -8.56
C GLY A 252 -20.51 -7.46 -9.05
N GLY A 253 -19.92 -6.62 -9.89
CA GLY A 253 -18.55 -6.78 -10.41
C GLY A 253 -18.46 -7.73 -11.61
N TYR A 254 -17.63 -8.78 -11.50
CA TYR A 254 -17.45 -9.78 -12.56
C TYR A 254 -18.71 -10.62 -12.85
N LEU A 255 -18.74 -11.29 -14.00
CA LEU A 255 -19.88 -12.13 -14.41
C LEU A 255 -19.94 -13.45 -13.63
N THR A 256 -18.77 -14.02 -13.29
CA THR A 256 -18.65 -15.25 -12.51
C THR A 256 -18.08 -15.01 -11.11
N ASP A 257 -18.14 -16.03 -10.27
CA ASP A 257 -17.57 -16.02 -8.92
C ASP A 257 -16.04 -16.25 -8.97
N ILE A 258 -15.35 -15.45 -9.80
CA ILE A 258 -13.91 -15.51 -10.05
C ILE A 258 -13.10 -15.31 -8.76
N GLY A 259 -12.44 -16.36 -8.29
CA GLY A 259 -11.77 -16.34 -7.00
C GLY A 259 -12.70 -16.10 -5.82
N GLY A 260 -13.95 -16.57 -5.94
CA GLY A 260 -15.03 -16.30 -5.00
C GLY A 260 -15.88 -15.09 -5.41
N ARG A 261 -16.99 -14.86 -4.72
CA ARG A 261 -17.81 -13.67 -4.94
C ARG A 261 -17.08 -12.41 -4.50
N ALA A 262 -17.03 -11.40 -5.37
CA ALA A 262 -16.57 -10.08 -5.00
C ALA A 262 -17.51 -9.49 -3.93
N ASP A 263 -16.92 -8.90 -2.89
CA ASP A 263 -17.66 -8.12 -1.90
C ASP A 263 -17.63 -6.64 -2.27
N LEU A 264 -18.76 -5.95 -2.05
CA LEU A 264 -18.88 -4.52 -2.22
C LEU A 264 -17.88 -3.77 -1.33
N VAL A 265 -17.65 -4.26 -0.11
CA VAL A 265 -16.76 -3.62 0.87
C VAL A 265 -15.59 -4.54 1.24
N ARG A 266 -14.36 -4.03 1.08
CA ARG A 266 -13.10 -4.69 1.45
C ARG A 266 -12.95 -4.75 2.98
N THR A 267 -13.53 -5.78 3.59
CA THR A 267 -13.43 -6.02 5.03
C THR A 267 -13.36 -7.51 5.37
N ARG A 268 -12.70 -7.83 6.49
CA ARG A 268 -12.69 -9.18 7.09
C ARG A 268 -13.84 -9.39 8.08
N ASN A 269 -14.50 -8.32 8.53
CA ASN A 269 -15.61 -8.42 9.47
C ASN A 269 -16.86 -8.96 8.75
N ARG A 270 -17.25 -10.19 9.10
CA ARG A 270 -18.42 -10.86 8.51
C ARG A 270 -19.75 -10.34 9.06
N ALA A 271 -19.79 -9.83 10.29
CA ALA A 271 -20.99 -9.24 10.88
C ALA A 271 -21.35 -7.93 10.17
N TYR A 272 -20.35 -7.06 9.98
CA TYR A 272 -20.51 -5.83 9.22
C TYR A 272 -21.03 -6.07 7.79
N LYS A 273 -20.50 -7.09 7.09
CA LYS A 273 -21.02 -7.48 5.77
C LYS A 273 -22.49 -7.92 5.78
N ARG A 274 -22.97 -8.50 6.89
CA ARG A 274 -24.38 -8.89 7.03
C ARG A 274 -25.25 -7.67 7.31
N GLU A 275 -24.76 -6.74 8.14
CA GLU A 275 -25.46 -5.48 8.43
C GLU A 275 -25.61 -4.61 7.19
N LEU A 276 -24.57 -4.47 6.37
CA LEU A 276 -24.66 -3.74 5.10
C LEU A 276 -25.74 -4.30 4.16
N ALA A 277 -26.06 -5.59 4.23
CA ALA A 277 -27.10 -6.20 3.41
C ALA A 277 -28.52 -5.87 3.90
N LEU A 278 -28.66 -5.22 5.06
CA LEU A 278 -29.92 -4.79 5.64
C LEU A 278 -30.18 -3.29 5.47
N VAL A 279 -29.21 -2.54 4.92
CA VAL A 279 -29.30 -1.09 4.72
C VAL A 279 -29.44 -0.80 3.24
N ASP A 280 -30.42 0.03 2.88
CA ASP A 280 -30.55 0.53 1.51
C ASP A 280 -29.59 1.72 1.31
N MET A 281 -28.83 1.68 0.22
CA MET A 281 -27.75 2.64 -0.07
C MET A 281 -27.84 3.12 -1.53
N PRO A 282 -28.95 3.77 -1.94
CA PRO A 282 -29.25 4.03 -3.35
C PRO A 282 -28.16 4.87 -4.04
N ASN A 283 -27.70 5.96 -3.41
CA ASN A 283 -26.64 6.80 -3.95
C ASN A 283 -25.31 6.05 -4.10
N VAL A 284 -24.99 5.16 -3.16
CA VAL A 284 -23.78 4.33 -3.20
C VAL A 284 -23.82 3.38 -4.40
N TYR A 285 -24.95 2.69 -4.59
CA TYR A 285 -25.13 1.78 -5.72
C TYR A 285 -25.14 2.51 -7.05
N GLN A 286 -25.89 3.62 -7.16
CA GLN A 286 -25.96 4.44 -8.37
C GLN A 286 -24.58 4.96 -8.78
N ALA A 287 -23.84 5.57 -7.86
CA ALA A 287 -22.52 6.11 -8.14
C ALA A 287 -21.52 5.01 -8.54
N LEU A 288 -21.45 3.92 -7.77
CA LEU A 288 -20.52 2.82 -8.07
C LEU A 288 -20.84 2.15 -9.41
N ASN A 289 -22.13 1.97 -9.72
CA ASN A 289 -22.59 1.41 -10.99
C ASN A 289 -22.27 2.33 -12.17
N ALA A 290 -22.44 3.65 -12.03
CA ALA A 290 -22.04 4.62 -13.05
C ALA A 290 -20.52 4.59 -13.32
N ILE A 291 -19.71 4.55 -12.25
CA ILE A 291 -18.24 4.48 -12.37
C ILE A 291 -17.81 3.19 -13.07
N GLN A 292 -18.31 2.02 -12.66
CA GLN A 292 -17.89 0.76 -13.28
C GLN A 292 -18.46 0.52 -14.68
N ALA A 293 -19.58 1.16 -15.02
CA ALA A 293 -20.17 1.14 -16.35
C ALA A 293 -19.44 2.04 -17.35
N THR A 294 -18.53 2.90 -16.90
CA THR A 294 -17.71 3.73 -17.79
C THR A 294 -16.91 2.84 -18.73
N ALA A 295 -17.13 3.01 -20.04
CA ALA A 295 -16.44 2.28 -21.09
C ALA A 295 -15.08 2.93 -21.40
N TRP A 296 -14.01 2.17 -21.30
CA TRP A 296 -12.64 2.57 -21.59
C TRP A 296 -12.11 1.87 -22.83
N LYS A 297 -11.05 2.38 -23.45
CA LYS A 297 -10.27 1.67 -24.46
C LYS A 297 -8.79 1.96 -24.27
N VAL A 298 -7.95 1.12 -24.84
CA VAL A 298 -6.50 1.36 -24.86
C VAL A 298 -6.20 2.54 -25.79
N ASN A 299 -5.39 3.48 -25.31
CA ASN A 299 -4.85 4.57 -26.12
C ASN A 299 -3.71 4.03 -26.98
N VAL A 300 -4.06 3.51 -28.17
CA VAL A 300 -3.10 2.83 -29.06
C VAL A 300 -1.92 3.73 -29.46
N PRO A 301 -2.09 5.01 -29.83
CA PRO A 301 -0.95 5.90 -30.09
C PRO A 301 0.05 5.99 -28.93
N VAL A 302 -0.44 6.12 -27.69
CA VAL A 302 0.43 6.15 -26.50
C VAL A 302 1.09 4.79 -26.26
N LEU A 303 0.35 3.69 -26.47
CA LEU A 303 0.90 2.33 -26.34
C LEU A 303 2.05 2.09 -27.30
N GLU A 304 1.93 2.51 -28.56
CA GLU A 304 2.99 2.36 -29.56
C GLU A 304 4.27 3.09 -29.13
N VAL A 305 4.16 4.37 -28.75
CA VAL A 305 5.30 5.15 -28.24
C VAL A 305 5.91 4.50 -27.00
N MET A 306 5.08 4.12 -26.02
CA MET A 306 5.54 3.49 -24.79
C MET A 306 6.25 2.16 -25.05
N ARG A 307 5.74 1.35 -26.00
CA ARG A 307 6.34 0.07 -26.38
C ARG A 307 7.70 0.28 -27.05
N GLU A 308 7.83 1.26 -27.95
CA GLU A 308 9.11 1.57 -28.59
C GLU A 308 10.15 2.05 -27.55
N LEU A 309 9.76 2.96 -26.64
CA LEU A 309 10.65 3.41 -25.56
C LEU A 309 11.05 2.26 -24.62
N TRP A 310 10.12 1.36 -24.30
CA TRP A 310 10.41 0.16 -23.52
C TRP A 310 11.36 -0.80 -24.24
N ASN A 311 11.20 -0.97 -25.56
CA ASN A 311 12.09 -1.78 -26.39
C ASN A 311 13.47 -1.17 -26.57
N ALA A 312 13.58 0.16 -26.54
CA ALA A 312 14.85 0.87 -26.60
C ALA A 312 15.65 0.85 -25.28
N GLY A 313 15.09 0.26 -24.21
CA GLY A 313 15.76 0.10 -22.91
C GLY A 313 15.06 0.75 -21.72
N GLY A 314 13.99 1.52 -21.94
CA GLY A 314 13.28 2.23 -20.87
C GLY A 314 14.10 3.37 -20.25
N GLY A 315 13.87 3.68 -18.97
CA GLY A 315 14.62 4.70 -18.22
C GLY A 315 14.29 6.16 -18.56
N VAL A 316 13.28 6.40 -19.38
CA VAL A 316 12.83 7.73 -19.84
C VAL A 316 11.34 7.93 -19.61
N ALA A 317 10.88 9.18 -19.54
CA ALA A 317 9.47 9.54 -19.35
C ALA A 317 8.79 8.81 -18.15
N GLY A 318 9.55 8.54 -17.08
CA GLY A 318 9.06 7.82 -15.90
C GLY A 318 9.00 6.29 -16.02
N LEU A 319 9.34 5.71 -17.18
CA LEU A 319 9.53 4.26 -17.30
C LEU A 319 10.80 3.82 -16.56
N PRO A 320 10.78 2.68 -15.84
CA PRO A 320 12.00 2.12 -15.28
C PRO A 320 12.93 1.65 -16.41
N GLU A 321 14.23 1.53 -16.13
CA GLU A 321 15.15 0.80 -17.01
C GLU A 321 14.63 -0.62 -17.20
N ARG A 322 14.65 -1.13 -18.44
CA ARG A 322 14.15 -2.47 -18.76
C ARG A 322 15.09 -3.56 -18.25
N GLU A 323 16.38 -3.38 -18.43
CA GLU A 323 17.40 -4.35 -18.06
C GLU A 323 17.95 -4.09 -16.64
N LEU A 324 18.79 -5.02 -16.16
CA LEU A 324 19.54 -4.83 -14.92
C LEU A 324 20.74 -3.91 -15.18
N MET A 325 21.03 -3.03 -14.24
CA MET A 325 22.28 -2.28 -14.24
C MET A 325 23.45 -3.26 -14.19
N ASP A 326 24.45 -3.03 -15.03
CA ASP A 326 25.66 -3.83 -15.04
C ASP A 326 26.43 -3.71 -13.74
N LEU A 327 26.96 -4.83 -13.25
CA LEU A 327 27.83 -4.83 -12.08
C LEU A 327 29.17 -4.16 -12.45
N PRO A 328 29.77 -3.37 -11.54
CA PRO A 328 31.08 -2.79 -11.80
C PRO A 328 32.10 -3.92 -12.05
N SER A 329 32.99 -3.66 -13.02
CA SER A 329 33.97 -4.63 -13.48
C SER A 329 34.79 -5.16 -12.30
N ARG A 330 35.07 -6.46 -12.32
CA ARG A 330 35.91 -7.08 -11.31
C ARG A 330 37.36 -6.63 -11.54
N PRO A 331 38.09 -6.13 -10.52
CA PRO A 331 39.51 -5.83 -10.66
C PRO A 331 40.28 -7.07 -11.13
N ALA A 332 41.13 -6.93 -12.13
CA ALA A 332 41.82 -8.06 -12.76
C ALA A 332 42.66 -8.88 -11.76
N LEU A 333 43.34 -8.19 -10.84
CA LEU A 333 44.12 -8.84 -9.77
C LEU A 333 43.25 -9.63 -8.79
N LEU A 334 41.99 -9.24 -8.57
CA LEU A 334 41.05 -10.00 -7.75
C LEU A 334 40.62 -11.31 -8.43
N GLU A 335 40.83 -11.45 -9.73
CA GLU A 335 40.58 -12.68 -10.49
C GLU A 335 41.81 -13.59 -10.52
N THR A 336 43.00 -13.02 -10.71
CA THR A 336 44.26 -13.77 -10.85
C THR A 336 44.93 -14.12 -9.51
N ASP A 337 44.89 -13.23 -8.52
CA ASP A 337 45.45 -13.46 -7.18
C ASP A 337 44.60 -12.77 -6.08
N PRO A 338 43.49 -13.41 -5.67
CA PRO A 338 42.52 -12.80 -4.77
C PRO A 338 43.06 -12.48 -3.37
N ASP A 339 44.05 -13.23 -2.89
CA ASP A 339 44.56 -13.05 -1.52
C ASP A 339 45.59 -11.92 -1.48
N TYR A 340 46.48 -11.85 -2.47
CA TYR A 340 47.36 -10.69 -2.66
C TYR A 340 46.56 -9.39 -2.82
N PHE A 341 45.51 -9.38 -3.65
CA PHE A 341 44.69 -8.19 -3.86
C PHE A 341 43.99 -7.73 -2.58
N LYS A 342 43.46 -8.65 -1.77
CA LYS A 342 42.83 -8.28 -0.49
C LYS A 342 43.82 -7.69 0.50
N GLU A 343 45.05 -8.19 0.52
CA GLU A 343 46.10 -7.75 1.44
C GLU A 343 46.71 -6.41 1.02
N HIS A 344 47.02 -6.22 -0.26
CA HIS A 344 47.75 -5.07 -0.77
C HIS A 344 46.89 -3.97 -1.41
N HIS A 345 45.63 -4.27 -1.77
CA HIS A 345 44.66 -3.35 -2.39
C HIS A 345 43.37 -3.26 -1.56
N ALA A 346 43.49 -3.25 -0.23
CA ALA A 346 42.35 -3.34 0.67
C ALA A 346 41.30 -2.23 0.47
N ASP A 347 41.72 -1.00 0.17
CA ASP A 347 40.80 0.12 -0.03
C ASP A 347 40.09 0.07 -1.38
N GLU A 348 40.79 -0.32 -2.45
CA GLU A 348 40.20 -0.59 -3.77
C GLU A 348 39.19 -1.75 -3.69
N PHE A 349 39.51 -2.79 -2.92
CA PHE A 349 38.59 -3.90 -2.66
C PHE A 349 37.35 -3.47 -1.88
N LYS A 350 37.49 -2.60 -0.87
CA LYS A 350 36.35 -2.03 -0.12
C LYS A 350 35.49 -1.16 -1.03
N GLU A 351 36.09 -0.32 -1.86
CA GLU A 351 35.38 0.54 -2.80
C GLU A 351 34.61 -0.28 -3.84
N TRP A 352 35.26 -1.25 -4.48
CA TRP A 352 34.60 -2.16 -5.42
C TRP A 352 33.44 -2.92 -4.79
N LYS A 353 33.60 -3.42 -3.55
CA LYS A 353 32.51 -4.06 -2.81
C LYS A 353 31.35 -3.09 -2.55
N ARG A 354 31.67 -1.85 -2.16
CA ARG A 354 30.68 -0.80 -1.88
C ARG A 354 29.88 -0.49 -3.15
N ASP A 355 30.55 -0.34 -4.28
CA ASP A 355 29.89 -0.02 -5.54
C ASP A 355 29.09 -1.20 -6.10
N ARG A 356 29.60 -2.43 -5.97
CA ARG A 356 28.79 -3.63 -6.24
C ARG A 356 27.55 -3.71 -5.38
N ALA A 357 27.67 -3.43 -4.08
CA ALA A 357 26.54 -3.47 -3.15
C ALA A 357 25.48 -2.41 -3.52
N LYS A 358 25.90 -1.20 -3.92
CA LYS A 358 24.99 -0.17 -4.43
C LYS A 358 24.21 -0.66 -5.66
N VAL A 359 24.88 -1.26 -6.65
CA VAL A 359 24.22 -1.78 -7.87
C VAL A 359 23.27 -2.93 -7.54
N TYR A 360 23.66 -3.89 -6.69
CA TYR A 360 22.75 -4.95 -6.26
C TYR A 360 21.51 -4.40 -5.55
N GLU A 361 21.69 -3.41 -4.68
CA GLU A 361 20.57 -2.78 -3.97
C GLU A 361 19.66 -2.00 -4.93
N ALA A 362 20.23 -1.27 -5.89
CA ALA A 362 19.48 -0.57 -6.93
C ALA A 362 18.68 -1.56 -7.79
N ASN A 363 19.32 -2.61 -8.30
CA ASN A 363 18.69 -3.65 -9.09
C ASN A 363 17.58 -4.37 -8.33
N ALA A 364 17.80 -4.72 -7.06
CA ALA A 364 16.78 -5.38 -6.23
C ALA A 364 15.56 -4.48 -6.00
N ARG A 365 15.77 -3.16 -5.80
CA ARG A 365 14.67 -2.19 -5.64
C ARG A 365 13.85 -2.01 -6.92
N SER A 366 14.48 -2.05 -8.10
CA SER A 366 13.80 -1.79 -9.37
C SER A 366 13.07 -3.00 -9.98
N VAL A 367 13.29 -4.23 -9.48
CA VAL A 367 12.59 -5.44 -10.00
C VAL A 367 11.08 -5.27 -10.00
N SER A 368 10.50 -4.77 -8.90
CA SER A 368 9.05 -4.62 -8.77
C SER A 368 8.49 -3.60 -9.76
N THR A 369 9.14 -2.44 -9.90
CA THR A 369 8.75 -1.40 -10.85
C THR A 369 8.86 -1.86 -12.30
N ARG A 370 9.95 -2.56 -12.65
CA ARG A 370 10.13 -3.16 -13.99
C ARG A 370 9.02 -4.15 -14.34
N LEU A 371 8.73 -5.07 -13.41
CA LEU A 371 7.68 -6.06 -13.62
C LEU A 371 6.31 -5.39 -13.79
N ALA A 372 6.02 -4.37 -12.98
CA ALA A 372 4.77 -3.61 -13.08
C ALA A 372 4.65 -2.88 -14.44
N ALA A 373 5.72 -2.26 -14.93
CA ALA A 373 5.75 -1.62 -16.26
C ALA A 373 5.50 -2.65 -17.38
N ALA A 374 6.24 -3.77 -17.38
CA ALA A 374 6.09 -4.82 -18.37
C ALA A 374 4.68 -5.44 -18.37
N GLN A 375 4.10 -5.67 -17.19
CA GLN A 375 2.73 -6.20 -17.06
C GLN A 375 1.68 -5.22 -17.57
N LYS A 376 1.84 -3.91 -17.33
CA LYS A 376 0.93 -2.88 -17.86
C LYS A 376 0.95 -2.83 -19.38
N ILE A 377 2.14 -2.83 -19.99
CA ILE A 377 2.29 -2.84 -21.46
C ILE A 377 1.68 -4.11 -22.04
N ALA A 378 1.99 -5.29 -21.49
CA ALA A 378 1.45 -6.55 -21.97
C ALA A 378 -0.09 -6.63 -21.86
N LEU A 379 -0.67 -6.10 -20.77
CA LEU A 379 -2.13 -6.01 -20.64
C LEU A 379 -2.71 -5.01 -21.65
N ALA A 380 -2.09 -3.85 -21.85
CA ALA A 380 -2.55 -2.88 -22.85
C ALA A 380 -2.52 -3.47 -24.26
N GLU A 381 -1.46 -4.19 -24.64
CA GLU A 381 -1.37 -4.92 -25.92
C GLU A 381 -2.48 -5.96 -26.05
N LYS A 382 -2.71 -6.76 -25.01
CA LYS A 382 -3.79 -7.77 -24.98
C LYS A 382 -5.17 -7.15 -25.16
N PHE A 383 -5.42 -5.99 -24.55
CA PHE A 383 -6.74 -5.38 -24.55
C PHE A 383 -6.96 -4.37 -25.69
N ALA A 384 -5.93 -4.07 -26.50
CA ALA A 384 -6.00 -3.10 -27.60
C ALA A 384 -6.93 -3.54 -28.76
N GLU A 385 -7.21 -4.84 -28.89
CA GLU A 385 -8.10 -5.35 -29.94
C GLU A 385 -9.61 -5.18 -29.63
N TYR A 386 -9.95 -4.89 -28.38
CA TYR A 386 -11.35 -4.76 -27.95
C TYR A 386 -11.84 -3.31 -28.14
N PRO A 387 -13.09 -3.12 -28.61
CA PRO A 387 -13.64 -1.78 -28.81
C PRO A 387 -13.86 -1.03 -27.49
N ALA A 388 -14.14 -1.75 -26.41
CA ALA A 388 -14.29 -1.22 -25.07
C ALA A 388 -13.84 -2.26 -24.03
N ILE A 389 -13.33 -1.75 -22.91
CA ILE A 389 -12.99 -2.47 -21.70
C ILE A 389 -13.58 -1.75 -20.49
N TYR A 390 -13.81 -2.47 -19.41
CA TYR A 390 -14.47 -1.97 -18.21
C TYR A 390 -13.72 -2.42 -16.96
N PHE A 391 -13.86 -1.64 -15.90
CA PHE A 391 -13.21 -1.90 -14.63
C PHE A 391 -14.28 -2.11 -13.56
N PRO A 392 -14.51 -3.36 -13.10
CA PRO A 392 -15.41 -3.58 -11.97
C PRO A 392 -14.79 -2.93 -10.72
N HIS A 393 -15.61 -2.23 -9.93
CA HIS A 393 -15.15 -1.50 -8.75
C HIS A 393 -15.76 -2.05 -7.46
N ASN A 394 -15.09 -1.79 -6.34
CA ASN A 394 -15.63 -1.98 -5.00
C ASN A 394 -15.12 -0.88 -4.05
N LEU A 395 -15.53 -0.94 -2.79
CA LEU A 395 -15.28 0.08 -1.79
C LEU A 395 -14.30 -0.43 -0.72
N ASP A 396 -13.52 0.46 -0.13
CA ASP A 396 -12.97 0.20 1.20
C ASP A 396 -14.03 0.38 2.31
N PHE A 397 -13.67 0.13 3.57
CA PHE A 397 -14.62 0.23 4.69
C PHE A 397 -15.09 1.67 4.98
N ARG A 398 -14.49 2.69 4.34
CA ARG A 398 -14.81 4.12 4.48
C ARG A 398 -15.66 4.63 3.31
N GLY A 399 -15.83 3.82 2.27
CA GLY A 399 -16.62 4.14 1.08
C GLY A 399 -15.79 4.55 -0.12
N ARG A 400 -14.44 4.65 -0.04
CA ARG A 400 -13.65 5.04 -1.21
C ARG A 400 -13.68 3.96 -2.29
N CYS A 401 -13.96 4.35 -3.53
CA CYS A 401 -14.05 3.46 -4.69
C CYS A 401 -12.68 3.08 -5.25
N TYR A 402 -12.51 1.79 -5.57
CA TYR A 402 -11.29 1.23 -6.16
C TYR A 402 -11.63 0.20 -7.25
N PRO A 403 -10.90 0.17 -8.38
CA PRO A 403 -11.00 -0.92 -9.33
C PRO A 403 -10.54 -2.24 -8.68
N LEU A 404 -11.18 -3.34 -9.07
CA LEU A 404 -10.79 -4.70 -8.69
C LEU A 404 -9.52 -5.18 -9.41
N PRO A 405 -9.36 -4.98 -10.74
CA PRO A 405 -8.08 -5.23 -11.41
C PRO A 405 -7.00 -4.30 -10.83
N PRO A 406 -5.80 -4.79 -10.46
CA PRO A 406 -4.79 -3.96 -9.78
C PRO A 406 -3.70 -3.40 -10.70
N THR A 407 -3.57 -3.87 -11.94
CA THR A 407 -2.37 -3.63 -12.77
C THR A 407 -2.52 -2.45 -13.74
N LEU A 408 -3.32 -2.61 -14.80
CA LEU A 408 -3.68 -1.54 -15.72
C LEU A 408 -5.06 -1.03 -15.30
N THR A 409 -5.14 0.20 -14.79
CA THR A 409 -6.40 0.74 -14.22
C THR A 409 -6.43 2.27 -14.39
N PRO A 410 -7.62 2.90 -14.43
CA PRO A 410 -7.76 4.35 -14.47
C PRO A 410 -7.22 5.07 -13.23
N GLN A 411 -7.09 4.38 -12.09
CA GLN A 411 -6.51 4.92 -10.85
C GLN A 411 -5.00 4.62 -10.73
N GLY A 412 -4.36 4.17 -11.81
CA GLY A 412 -2.95 3.81 -11.83
C GLY A 412 -2.00 5.02 -11.88
N ASP A 413 -0.72 4.73 -12.10
CA ASP A 413 0.31 5.76 -12.32
C ASP A 413 0.16 6.44 -13.69
N ASP A 414 1.02 7.44 -13.97
CA ASP A 414 1.00 8.20 -15.24
C ASP A 414 0.95 7.30 -16.47
N ALA A 415 1.81 6.27 -16.54
CA ALA A 415 1.81 5.30 -17.63
C ALA A 415 0.46 4.56 -17.77
N ALA A 416 -0.15 4.11 -16.66
CA ALA A 416 -1.45 3.45 -16.73
C ALA A 416 -2.57 4.40 -17.19
N LYS A 417 -2.57 5.65 -16.72
CA LYS A 417 -3.54 6.67 -17.13
C LYS A 417 -3.38 7.06 -18.60
N GLY A 418 -2.16 7.30 -19.07
CA GLY A 418 -1.89 7.64 -20.48
C GLY A 418 -2.28 6.51 -21.45
N LEU A 419 -2.18 5.25 -21.03
CA LEU A 419 -2.61 4.08 -21.80
C LEU A 419 -4.14 3.91 -21.91
N LEU A 420 -4.94 4.67 -21.16
CA LEU A 420 -6.38 4.51 -21.08
C LEU A 420 -7.10 5.80 -21.51
N THR A 421 -8.13 5.66 -22.33
CA THR A 421 -9.01 6.75 -22.75
C THR A 421 -10.45 6.26 -22.78
N PHE A 422 -11.46 7.13 -22.82
CA PHE A 422 -12.85 6.66 -22.89
C PHE A 422 -13.13 5.99 -24.24
N ALA A 423 -13.87 4.88 -24.24
CA ALA A 423 -14.29 4.22 -25.47
C ALA A 423 -15.30 5.08 -26.22
N GLN A 424 -16.27 5.64 -25.49
CA GLN A 424 -17.22 6.62 -25.99
C GLN A 424 -16.53 7.98 -26.13
N GLY A 425 -16.87 8.72 -27.17
CA GLY A 425 -16.33 10.05 -27.44
C GLY A 425 -17.43 11.10 -27.41
N VAL A 426 -17.07 12.31 -27.03
CA VAL A 426 -17.97 13.47 -26.97
C VAL A 426 -17.34 14.62 -27.75
N PRO A 427 -18.07 15.29 -28.68
CA PRO A 427 -17.57 16.49 -29.34
C PRO A 427 -17.12 17.55 -28.34
N LEU A 428 -16.02 18.26 -28.64
CA LEU A 428 -15.52 19.32 -27.76
C LEU A 428 -16.55 20.44 -27.56
N GLY A 429 -17.31 20.79 -28.60
CA GLY A 429 -18.33 21.83 -28.51
C GLY A 429 -17.75 23.21 -28.23
N GLU A 430 -18.51 24.07 -27.54
CA GLU A 430 -18.11 25.47 -27.32
C GLU A 430 -16.99 25.61 -26.28
N ASP A 431 -17.09 24.86 -25.17
CA ASP A 431 -16.19 25.00 -24.01
C ASP A 431 -15.12 23.90 -23.94
N GLY A 432 -15.24 22.80 -24.68
CA GLY A 432 -14.34 21.67 -24.54
C GLY A 432 -12.89 22.00 -24.93
N ALA A 433 -12.68 22.86 -25.92
CA ALA A 433 -11.32 23.30 -26.27
C ALA A 433 -10.64 24.10 -25.15
N TYR A 434 -11.43 24.87 -24.39
CA TYR A 434 -10.93 25.62 -23.23
C TYR A 434 -10.50 24.67 -22.12
N TRP A 435 -11.33 23.68 -21.79
CA TRP A 435 -11.00 22.69 -20.77
C TRP A 435 -9.87 21.74 -21.20
N LEU A 436 -9.79 21.39 -22.48
CA LEU A 436 -8.67 20.62 -23.03
C LEU A 436 -7.35 21.38 -22.88
N ALA A 437 -7.33 22.68 -23.17
CA ALA A 437 -6.14 23.51 -22.97
C ALA A 437 -5.71 23.55 -21.49
N ILE A 438 -6.66 23.71 -20.56
CA ILE A 438 -6.36 23.66 -19.12
C ILE A 438 -5.77 22.30 -18.75
N HIS A 439 -6.33 21.20 -19.25
CA HIS A 439 -5.82 19.87 -18.99
C HIS A 439 -4.40 19.67 -19.52
N VAL A 440 -4.10 20.13 -20.75
CA VAL A 440 -2.75 20.12 -21.31
C VAL A 440 -1.80 20.86 -20.37
N ALA A 441 -2.11 22.10 -19.99
CA ALA A 441 -1.28 22.89 -19.08
C ALA A 441 -1.05 22.19 -17.72
N ASN A 442 -2.10 21.56 -17.16
CA ASN A 442 -2.02 20.81 -15.91
C ASN A 442 -1.06 19.63 -16.02
N CYS A 443 -1.06 18.89 -17.14
CA CYS A 443 -0.13 17.78 -17.35
C CYS A 443 1.35 18.22 -17.34
N PHE A 444 1.63 19.45 -17.79
CA PHE A 444 2.96 20.08 -17.77
C PHE A 444 3.28 20.80 -16.44
N GLY A 445 2.47 20.64 -15.39
CA GLY A 445 2.71 21.25 -14.07
C GLY A 445 2.34 22.73 -13.99
N VAL A 446 1.67 23.29 -15.01
CA VAL A 446 1.23 24.69 -15.05
C VAL A 446 -0.14 24.81 -14.37
N ASP A 447 -0.18 24.61 -13.05
CA ASP A 447 -1.42 24.48 -12.28
C ASP A 447 -1.56 25.52 -11.13
N LYS A 448 -0.58 26.41 -10.96
CA LYS A 448 -0.57 27.49 -9.92
C LYS A 448 -0.83 28.89 -10.47
N VAL A 449 -1.30 28.96 -11.71
CA VAL A 449 -1.70 30.19 -12.39
C VAL A 449 -3.19 30.17 -12.70
N SER A 450 -3.75 31.32 -13.08
CA SER A 450 -5.15 31.42 -13.50
C SER A 450 -5.42 30.55 -14.74
N PHE A 451 -6.67 30.15 -14.95
CA PHE A 451 -7.02 29.34 -16.12
C PHE A 451 -6.72 30.07 -17.44
N GLU A 452 -6.86 31.40 -17.46
CA GLU A 452 -6.51 32.23 -18.61
C GLU A 452 -5.00 32.17 -18.90
N GLU A 453 -4.16 32.24 -17.87
CA GLU A 453 -2.70 32.05 -18.00
C GLU A 453 -2.35 30.63 -18.46
N ARG A 454 -3.09 29.59 -18.03
CA ARG A 454 -2.91 28.21 -18.50
C ARG A 454 -3.23 28.07 -19.99
N VAL A 455 -4.35 28.64 -20.43
CA VAL A 455 -4.75 28.64 -21.85
C VAL A 455 -3.74 29.41 -22.71
N ALA A 456 -3.27 30.56 -22.23
CA ALA A 456 -2.24 31.33 -22.92
C ALA A 456 -0.94 30.53 -23.06
N TRP A 457 -0.51 29.84 -22.00
CA TRP A 457 0.68 28.98 -22.01
C TRP A 457 0.58 27.90 -23.10
N VAL A 458 -0.57 27.24 -23.26
CA VAL A 458 -0.78 26.24 -24.32
C VAL A 458 -0.65 26.87 -25.71
N ARG A 459 -1.14 28.09 -25.91
CA ARG A 459 -1.01 28.80 -27.21
C ARG A 459 0.43 29.19 -27.50
N GLU A 460 1.18 29.59 -26.48
CA GLU A 460 2.60 29.93 -26.61
C GLU A 460 3.46 28.70 -26.96
N HIS A 461 3.08 27.51 -26.48
CA HIS A 461 3.81 26.25 -26.70
C HIS A 461 3.14 25.35 -27.77
N GLU A 462 2.19 25.89 -28.53
CA GLU A 462 1.34 25.10 -29.45
C GLU A 462 2.18 24.34 -30.49
N GLU A 463 3.25 24.94 -31.01
CA GLU A 463 4.16 24.28 -31.96
C GLU A 463 4.84 23.04 -31.34
N GLN A 464 5.30 23.13 -30.08
CA GLN A 464 5.97 22.03 -29.38
C GLN A 464 5.01 20.91 -28.98
N ILE A 465 3.76 21.28 -28.66
CA ILE A 465 2.67 20.35 -28.37
C ILE A 465 2.30 19.57 -29.64
N LEU A 466 2.17 20.26 -30.78
CA LEU A 466 1.88 19.63 -32.07
C LEU A 466 3.05 18.77 -32.55
N ASP A 467 4.29 19.21 -32.38
CA ASP A 467 5.50 18.41 -32.65
C ASP A 467 5.49 17.11 -31.82
N SER A 468 5.20 17.20 -30.52
CA SER A 468 5.10 16.02 -29.65
C SER A 468 4.02 15.03 -30.08
N ALA A 469 2.97 15.48 -30.79
CA ALA A 469 1.93 14.61 -31.32
C ALA A 469 2.27 14.04 -32.70
N LEU A 470 2.95 14.81 -33.55
CA LEU A 470 3.29 14.41 -34.93
C LEU A 470 4.53 13.51 -34.99
N ASP A 471 5.53 13.80 -34.16
CA ASP A 471 6.80 13.06 -34.09
C ASP A 471 7.21 12.79 -32.62
N PRO A 472 6.45 11.95 -31.90
CA PRO A 472 6.64 11.72 -30.47
C PRO A 472 7.98 11.05 -30.11
N LEU A 473 8.60 10.38 -31.08
CA LEU A 473 9.85 9.63 -30.91
C LEU A 473 11.06 10.37 -31.45
N ASP A 474 11.00 11.10 -32.57
CA ASP A 474 12.20 11.70 -33.18
C ASP A 474 12.19 13.24 -33.21
N GLY A 475 11.07 13.87 -32.80
CA GLY A 475 10.93 15.31 -32.68
C GLY A 475 11.62 15.91 -31.45
N GLN A 476 11.13 17.06 -30.98
CA GLN A 476 11.67 17.75 -29.80
C GLN A 476 11.35 17.02 -28.49
N ARG A 477 10.36 16.11 -28.50
CA ARG A 477 9.91 15.32 -27.35
C ARG A 477 9.54 16.17 -26.13
N PHE A 478 8.99 17.37 -26.36
CA PHE A 478 8.60 18.31 -25.30
C PHE A 478 7.68 17.66 -24.25
N TRP A 479 6.80 16.74 -24.67
CA TRP A 479 5.96 15.95 -23.76
C TRP A 479 6.72 15.20 -22.64
N MET A 480 8.00 14.88 -22.82
CA MET A 480 8.81 14.20 -21.80
C MET A 480 9.19 15.10 -20.61
N ASP A 481 9.14 16.42 -20.79
CA ASP A 481 9.45 17.41 -19.75
C ASP A 481 8.27 17.65 -18.79
N ALA A 482 7.11 17.07 -19.08
CA ALA A 482 5.90 17.21 -18.29
C ALA A 482 6.00 16.48 -16.93
N ASP A 483 5.25 16.96 -15.93
CA ASP A 483 5.11 16.28 -14.63
C ASP A 483 4.44 14.90 -14.76
N SER A 484 3.61 14.73 -15.80
CA SER A 484 2.94 13.47 -16.16
C SER A 484 3.11 13.20 -17.66
N PRO A 485 4.27 12.64 -18.08
CA PRO A 485 4.66 12.53 -19.49
C PRO A 485 3.65 11.80 -20.38
N PHE A 486 3.16 10.63 -19.97
CA PHE A 486 2.25 9.85 -20.83
C PHE A 486 0.84 10.44 -20.87
N CYS A 487 0.38 11.08 -19.78
CA CYS A 487 -0.86 11.88 -19.83
C CYS A 487 -0.68 13.10 -20.75
N ALA A 488 0.46 13.79 -20.69
CA ALA A 488 0.77 14.93 -21.55
C ALA A 488 0.79 14.51 -23.03
N LEU A 489 1.44 13.38 -23.36
CA LEU A 489 1.45 12.83 -24.71
C LEU A 489 0.04 12.51 -25.21
N ALA A 490 -0.80 11.88 -24.37
CA ALA A 490 -2.20 11.65 -24.69
C ALA A 490 -2.95 12.96 -24.99
N ALA A 491 -2.71 14.01 -24.19
CA ALA A 491 -3.29 15.32 -24.39
C ALA A 491 -2.75 16.03 -25.65
N CYS A 492 -1.49 15.83 -26.02
CA CYS A 492 -0.91 16.34 -27.28
C CYS A 492 -1.60 15.73 -28.50
N PHE A 493 -1.83 14.41 -28.51
CA PHE A 493 -2.60 13.76 -29.59
C PHE A 493 -4.02 14.32 -29.69
N GLU A 494 -4.66 14.55 -28.55
CA GLU A 494 -6.00 15.13 -28.49
C GLU A 494 -6.03 16.58 -29.00
N TRP A 495 -5.00 17.37 -28.65
CA TRP A 495 -4.83 18.75 -29.12
C TRP A 495 -4.59 18.82 -30.63
N LEU A 496 -3.83 17.88 -31.20
CA LEU A 496 -3.68 17.74 -32.64
C LEU A 496 -5.03 17.47 -33.32
N GLY A 497 -5.85 16.59 -32.74
CA GLY A 497 -7.22 16.34 -33.19
C GLY A 497 -8.09 17.61 -33.20
N TYR A 498 -8.02 18.40 -32.14
CA TYR A 498 -8.67 19.71 -32.06
C TYR A 498 -8.14 20.69 -33.12
N SER A 499 -6.82 20.75 -33.34
CA SER A 499 -6.20 21.65 -34.33
C SER A 499 -6.68 21.36 -35.76
N LEU A 500 -6.95 20.08 -36.07
CA LEU A 500 -7.43 19.65 -37.38
C LEU A 500 -8.95 19.82 -37.57
N ASN A 501 -9.75 19.51 -36.55
CA ASN A 501 -11.20 19.40 -36.67
C ASN A 501 -11.97 20.51 -35.94
N GLY A 502 -11.29 21.38 -35.19
CA GLY A 502 -11.90 22.41 -34.36
C GLY A 502 -12.85 21.83 -33.32
N ARG A 503 -13.99 22.51 -33.12
CA ARG A 503 -14.99 22.18 -32.09
C ARG A 503 -15.72 20.84 -32.33
N ASP A 504 -15.72 20.37 -33.57
CA ASP A 504 -16.37 19.12 -33.97
C ASP A 504 -15.49 17.89 -33.69
N HIS A 505 -14.25 18.08 -33.21
CA HIS A 505 -13.39 16.99 -32.78
C HIS A 505 -14.08 16.17 -31.69
N VAL A 506 -14.27 14.87 -31.95
CA VAL A 506 -14.86 13.92 -31.01
C VAL A 506 -13.77 13.47 -30.05
N SER A 507 -13.81 14.01 -28.84
CA SER A 507 -12.79 13.75 -27.85
C SER A 507 -13.08 12.51 -27.03
N HIS A 508 -12.04 11.75 -26.73
CA HIS A 508 -12.12 10.56 -25.86
C HIS A 508 -11.36 10.75 -24.54
N LEU A 509 -10.53 11.79 -24.44
CA LEU A 509 -9.60 11.97 -23.34
C LEU A 509 -10.34 12.28 -22.02
N PRO A 510 -10.06 11.54 -20.94
CA PRO A 510 -10.50 11.93 -19.61
C PRO A 510 -9.70 13.15 -19.14
N ILE A 511 -10.38 14.27 -18.93
CA ILE A 511 -9.77 15.43 -18.29
C ILE A 511 -10.18 15.49 -16.82
N ALA A 512 -9.20 15.67 -15.94
CA ALA A 512 -9.41 15.63 -14.49
C ALA A 512 -9.42 17.04 -13.89
N LEU A 513 -10.25 17.21 -12.87
CA LEU A 513 -10.29 18.36 -11.97
C LEU A 513 -9.90 17.86 -10.57
N ASP A 514 -8.83 18.41 -9.99
CA ASP A 514 -8.23 17.92 -8.75
C ASP A 514 -8.57 18.81 -7.55
N GLY A 515 -8.93 18.20 -6.41
CA GLY A 515 -9.22 18.91 -5.17
C GLY A 515 -8.00 19.59 -4.56
N SER A 516 -8.14 20.86 -4.17
CA SER A 516 -7.07 21.65 -3.54
C SER A 516 -6.85 21.28 -2.06
N CYS A 517 -6.15 20.16 -1.81
CA CYS A 517 -5.94 19.58 -0.47
C CYS A 517 -7.26 19.14 0.17
N ASN A 518 -7.88 18.12 -0.42
CA ASN A 518 -9.27 17.73 -0.16
C ASN A 518 -9.60 17.50 1.32
N GLY A 519 -8.73 16.87 2.11
CA GLY A 519 -8.95 16.72 3.55
C GLY A 519 -9.16 18.06 4.29
N LEU A 520 -8.38 19.09 3.94
CA LEU A 520 -8.53 20.43 4.53
C LEU A 520 -9.75 21.17 3.97
N GLN A 521 -10.15 20.92 2.72
CA GLN A 521 -11.40 21.43 2.16
C GLN A 521 -12.61 20.92 2.97
N ASN A 522 -12.68 19.61 3.21
CA ASN A 522 -13.75 18.98 3.98
C ASN A 522 -13.78 19.54 5.43
N PHE A 523 -12.63 19.66 6.10
CA PHE A 523 -12.56 20.23 7.45
C PHE A 523 -12.94 21.71 7.50
N SER A 524 -12.52 22.50 6.51
CA SER A 524 -12.87 23.92 6.45
C SER A 524 -14.35 24.11 6.19
N ALA A 525 -14.98 23.26 5.38
CA ALA A 525 -16.41 23.31 5.12
C ALA A 525 -17.24 22.90 6.34
N MET A 526 -16.93 21.77 6.99
CA MET A 526 -17.71 21.28 8.13
C MET A 526 -17.67 22.21 9.35
N LEU A 527 -16.61 23.02 9.51
CA LEU A 527 -16.50 24.02 10.57
C LEU A 527 -16.67 25.46 10.08
N ARG A 528 -17.01 25.67 8.81
CA ARG A 528 -17.16 27.00 8.21
C ARG A 528 -15.94 27.92 8.45
N ASP A 529 -14.74 27.39 8.28
CA ASP A 529 -13.48 28.12 8.44
C ASP A 529 -13.18 28.98 7.20
N SER A 530 -13.33 30.30 7.31
CA SER A 530 -13.06 31.22 6.21
C SER A 530 -11.58 31.31 5.83
N VAL A 531 -10.67 31.17 6.80
CA VAL A 531 -9.22 31.24 6.57
C VAL A 531 -8.72 29.97 5.90
N GLY A 532 -9.12 28.81 6.44
CA GLY A 532 -8.85 27.50 5.86
C GLY A 532 -9.48 27.38 4.48
N GLY A 533 -10.76 27.78 4.34
CA GLY A 533 -11.48 27.77 3.08
C GLY A 533 -10.82 28.62 2.00
N ALA A 534 -10.33 29.82 2.34
CA ALA A 534 -9.52 30.63 1.42
C ALA A 534 -8.23 29.93 1.00
N ALA A 535 -7.52 29.30 1.94
CA ALA A 535 -6.27 28.60 1.67
C ALA A 535 -6.44 27.35 0.77
N THR A 536 -7.65 26.77 0.75
CA THR A 536 -7.99 25.55 -0.01
C THR A 536 -9.00 25.80 -1.13
N ASN A 537 -9.11 27.04 -1.60
CA ASN A 537 -9.95 27.43 -2.74
C ASN A 537 -11.46 27.13 -2.57
N LEU A 538 -12.02 27.19 -1.35
CA LEU A 538 -13.47 27.14 -1.14
C LEU A 538 -14.17 28.45 -1.50
N ILE A 539 -13.43 29.56 -1.58
CA ILE A 539 -13.98 30.87 -1.97
C ILE A 539 -13.40 31.32 -3.33
N PRO A 540 -14.15 32.12 -4.11
CA PRO A 540 -13.69 32.69 -5.36
C PRO A 540 -12.45 33.55 -5.17
N GLN A 541 -11.43 33.31 -5.98
CA GLN A 541 -10.17 34.04 -5.97
C GLN A 541 -9.67 34.24 -7.41
N PRO A 542 -8.86 35.28 -7.68
CA PRO A 542 -8.36 35.55 -9.03
C PRO A 542 -7.26 34.56 -9.47
N LYS A 543 -6.57 33.93 -8.52
CA LYS A 543 -5.56 32.90 -8.75
C LYS A 543 -5.76 31.75 -7.76
N PRO A 544 -5.36 30.52 -8.11
CA PRO A 544 -5.45 29.40 -7.18
C PRO A 544 -4.57 29.65 -5.95
N ALA A 545 -5.15 29.51 -4.76
CA ALA A 545 -4.41 29.50 -3.52
C ALA A 545 -3.56 28.23 -3.40
N ASP A 546 -2.36 28.38 -2.86
CA ASP A 546 -1.41 27.29 -2.63
C ASP A 546 -1.04 27.20 -1.16
N ILE A 547 -1.84 26.45 -0.40
CA ILE A 547 -1.65 26.25 1.05
C ILE A 547 -0.23 25.80 1.41
N TYR A 548 0.42 25.03 0.55
CA TYR A 548 1.78 24.55 0.76
C TYR A 548 2.79 25.69 0.73
N SER A 549 2.66 26.61 -0.23
CA SER A 549 3.50 27.81 -0.28
C SER A 549 3.22 28.74 0.90
N ARG A 550 1.94 28.90 1.29
CA ARG A 550 1.60 29.71 2.47
C ARG A 550 2.24 29.17 3.76
N VAL A 551 2.17 27.87 4.00
CA VAL A 551 2.84 27.24 5.17
C VAL A 551 4.36 27.37 5.06
N LYS A 552 4.92 27.20 3.85
CA LYS A 552 6.36 27.38 3.58
C LYS A 552 6.80 28.80 3.90
N ASP A 553 6.05 29.83 3.51
CA ASP A 553 6.39 31.23 3.77
C ASP A 553 6.36 31.54 5.28
N VAL A 554 5.32 31.11 6.00
CA VAL A 554 5.24 31.23 7.47
C VAL A 554 6.41 30.52 8.16
N ALA A 555 6.74 29.30 7.73
CA ALA A 555 7.86 28.55 8.27
C ALA A 555 9.21 29.24 7.96
N GLN A 556 9.37 29.80 6.77
CA GLN A 556 10.57 30.50 6.34
C GLN A 556 10.78 31.80 7.13
N GLU A 557 9.73 32.55 7.44
CA GLU A 557 9.82 33.74 8.31
C GLU A 557 10.28 33.37 9.73
N LYS A 558 9.72 32.29 10.30
CA LYS A 558 10.14 31.80 11.62
C LYS A 558 11.55 31.24 11.63
N LEU A 559 11.98 30.55 10.56
CA LEU A 559 13.37 30.11 10.40
C LEU A 559 14.31 31.31 10.42
N ARG A 560 14.02 32.35 9.63
CA ARG A 560 14.84 33.56 9.57
C ARG A 560 14.95 34.23 10.94
N ALA A 561 13.82 34.43 11.64
CA ALA A 561 13.83 35.04 12.97
C ALA A 561 14.65 34.22 13.99
N ARG A 562 14.55 32.88 13.95
CA ARG A 562 15.35 32.00 14.83
C ARG A 562 16.83 32.01 14.44
N ALA A 563 17.14 32.09 13.15
CA ALA A 563 18.51 32.21 12.64
C ALA A 563 19.17 33.53 13.09
N GLU A 564 18.44 34.65 13.01
CA GLU A 564 18.88 35.97 13.51
C GLU A 564 19.13 35.96 15.03
N SER A 565 18.39 35.13 15.78
CA SER A 565 18.60 34.94 17.22
C SER A 565 19.77 34.00 17.57
N GLY A 566 20.45 33.43 16.57
CA GLY A 566 21.64 32.59 16.75
C GLY A 566 21.37 31.09 16.86
N ASP A 567 20.20 30.59 16.49
CA ASP A 567 19.91 29.15 16.47
C ASP A 567 20.69 28.45 15.33
N PRO A 568 21.62 27.53 15.62
CA PRO A 568 22.47 26.89 14.61
C PRO A 568 21.69 26.08 13.55
N LEU A 569 20.59 25.42 13.95
CA LEU A 569 19.78 24.62 13.02
C LEU A 569 18.91 25.53 12.14
N ALA A 570 18.44 26.64 12.69
CA ALA A 570 17.74 27.65 11.91
C ALA A 570 18.66 28.30 10.87
N ILE A 571 19.90 28.64 11.25
CA ILE A 571 20.93 29.16 10.32
C ILE A 571 21.21 28.16 9.19
N LYS A 572 21.28 26.87 9.51
CA LYS A 572 21.47 25.81 8.51
C LYS A 572 20.31 25.74 7.52
N LEU A 573 19.08 25.92 7.98
CA LEU A 573 17.85 25.74 7.17
C LEU A 573 17.34 27.01 6.49
N ASP A 574 17.74 28.19 6.94
CA ASP A 574 17.28 29.46 6.38
C ASP A 574 17.61 29.55 4.89
N GLY A 575 16.60 29.84 4.06
CA GLY A 575 16.72 29.91 2.60
C GLY A 575 16.71 28.55 1.89
N GLN A 576 16.68 27.41 2.61
CA GLN A 576 16.66 26.08 2.00
C GLN A 576 15.25 25.48 1.88
N LEU A 577 14.22 26.13 2.44
CA LEU A 577 12.87 25.58 2.47
C LEU A 577 12.18 25.73 1.11
N THR A 578 11.78 24.60 0.52
CA THR A 578 11.04 24.55 -0.75
C THR A 578 9.61 24.06 -0.52
N ARG A 579 8.69 24.44 -1.41
CA ARG A 579 7.30 23.94 -1.43
C ARG A 579 7.25 22.41 -1.36
N ASP A 580 8.16 21.79 -2.07
CA ASP A 580 8.37 20.36 -2.18
C ASP A 580 8.67 19.64 -0.85
N ILE A 581 9.39 20.30 0.07
CA ILE A 581 9.66 19.77 1.41
C ILE A 581 8.41 19.86 2.29
N VAL A 582 7.62 20.92 2.11
CA VAL A 582 6.44 21.24 2.94
C VAL A 582 5.17 20.51 2.49
N LYS A 583 5.05 20.20 1.20
CA LYS A 583 3.84 19.62 0.59
C LYS A 583 3.35 18.36 1.32
N GLN A 584 4.22 17.36 1.50
CA GLN A 584 3.82 16.07 2.07
C GLN A 584 3.39 16.18 3.55
N PRO A 585 4.12 16.89 4.44
CA PRO A 585 3.67 17.14 5.81
C PRO A 585 2.29 17.80 5.91
N VAL A 586 2.04 18.85 5.11
CA VAL A 586 0.74 19.55 5.09
C VAL A 586 -0.37 18.64 4.58
N MET A 587 -0.14 17.98 3.44
CA MET A 587 -1.12 17.11 2.77
C MET A 587 -1.52 15.90 3.62
N THR A 588 -0.62 15.39 4.46
CA THR A 588 -0.88 14.21 5.30
C THR A 588 -1.42 14.52 6.69
N LEU A 589 -1.51 15.80 7.07
CA LEU A 589 -2.07 16.21 8.37
C LEU A 589 -3.54 15.81 8.54
N PRO A 590 -4.45 16.11 7.61
CA PRO A 590 -5.86 15.68 7.71
C PRO A 590 -6.02 14.17 7.89
N TYR A 591 -5.02 13.44 7.40
CA TYR A 591 -4.99 11.98 7.39
C TYR A 591 -4.27 11.38 8.62
N GLY A 592 -4.08 12.17 9.67
CA GLY A 592 -3.63 11.69 10.99
C GLY A 592 -2.11 11.46 11.10
N VAL A 593 -1.30 12.07 10.22
CA VAL A 593 0.17 12.01 10.39
C VAL A 593 0.56 12.59 11.75
N THR A 594 1.46 11.90 12.44
CA THR A 594 2.03 12.40 13.70
C THR A 594 3.28 13.23 13.41
N LYS A 595 3.73 14.04 14.37
CA LYS A 595 5.02 14.75 14.28
C LYS A 595 6.19 13.82 13.93
N SER A 596 6.25 12.62 14.53
CA SER A 596 7.26 11.61 14.18
C SER A 596 7.12 11.09 12.75
N GLY A 597 5.89 11.02 12.23
CA GLY A 597 5.63 10.71 10.82
C GLY A 597 6.09 11.82 9.88
N MET A 598 5.85 13.08 10.23
CA MET A 598 6.35 14.24 9.47
C MET A 598 7.88 14.26 9.42
N ARG A 599 8.58 13.97 10.53
CA ARG A 599 10.05 13.84 10.51
C ARG A 599 10.51 12.81 9.48
N ALA A 600 9.86 11.63 9.43
CA ALA A 600 10.21 10.60 8.47
C ALA A 600 9.99 11.05 7.02
N GLN A 601 8.94 11.83 6.75
CA GLN A 601 8.69 12.44 5.44
C GLN A 601 9.79 13.46 5.08
N VAL A 602 10.15 14.34 6.02
CA VAL A 602 11.22 15.33 5.85
C VAL A 602 12.56 14.65 5.55
N LEU A 603 12.96 13.64 6.34
CA LEU A 603 14.18 12.85 6.10
C LEU A 603 14.17 12.21 4.70
N SER A 604 13.05 11.62 4.31
CA SER A 604 12.92 11.03 2.98
C SER A 604 13.06 12.08 1.86
N LYS A 605 12.61 13.33 2.08
CA LYS A 605 12.70 14.40 1.09
C LYS A 605 14.12 14.98 1.03
N PHE A 606 14.79 15.18 2.17
CA PHE A 606 16.19 15.62 2.22
C PHE A 606 17.08 14.69 1.41
N LYS A 607 16.94 13.38 1.62
CA LYS A 607 17.67 12.37 0.86
C LYS A 607 17.45 12.46 -0.65
N LYS A 608 16.21 12.74 -1.10
CA LYS A 608 15.89 12.91 -2.53
C LYS A 608 16.45 14.19 -3.12
N LEU A 609 16.58 15.24 -2.31
CA LEU A 609 17.12 16.55 -2.71
C LEU A 609 18.64 16.65 -2.57
N GLY A 610 19.32 15.59 -2.12
CA GLY A 610 20.76 15.63 -1.86
C GLY A 610 21.15 16.52 -0.67
N MET A 611 20.20 16.86 0.19
CA MET A 611 20.45 17.57 1.44
C MET A 611 20.98 16.60 2.49
N GLU A 612 21.75 17.10 3.45
CA GLU A 612 22.21 16.31 4.60
C GLU A 612 21.00 15.79 5.39
N ASP A 613 20.85 14.47 5.49
CA ASP A 613 19.69 13.79 6.08
C ASP A 613 19.89 13.46 7.56
N ASP A 614 20.36 14.45 8.34
CA ASP A 614 20.56 14.28 9.77
C ASP A 614 19.23 14.37 10.56
N TRP A 615 19.13 13.53 11.58
CA TRP A 615 17.90 13.34 12.35
C TRP A 615 17.48 14.60 13.12
N GLU A 616 18.45 15.35 13.62
CA GLU A 616 18.23 16.53 14.45
C GLU A 616 17.62 17.67 13.64
N THR A 617 18.19 17.98 12.47
CA THR A 617 17.66 18.97 11.53
C THR A 617 16.26 18.60 11.05
N ALA A 618 16.01 17.32 10.78
CA ALA A 618 14.69 16.87 10.36
C ALA A 618 13.63 16.93 11.49
N GLU A 619 13.99 16.59 12.73
CA GLU A 619 13.10 16.74 13.89
C GLU A 619 12.80 18.22 14.16
N TYR A 620 13.81 19.08 14.05
CA TYR A 620 13.66 20.52 14.20
C TYR A 620 12.69 21.09 13.15
N LEU A 621 12.90 20.78 11.87
CA LEU A 621 12.00 21.23 10.81
C LEU A 621 10.60 20.64 10.94
N ALA A 622 10.45 19.36 11.30
CA ALA A 622 9.15 18.77 11.55
C ALA A 622 8.40 19.43 12.72
N THR A 623 9.12 19.87 13.75
CA THR A 623 8.56 20.66 14.85
C THR A 623 8.04 21.99 14.37
N LEU A 624 8.86 22.72 13.62
CA LEU A 624 8.48 24.02 13.09
C LEU A 624 7.28 23.92 12.13
N LEU A 625 7.29 22.95 11.21
CA LEU A 625 6.17 22.73 10.29
C LEU A 625 4.90 22.36 11.05
N TRP A 626 5.00 21.55 12.11
CA TRP A 626 3.85 21.25 12.96
C TRP A 626 3.27 22.52 13.60
N GLU A 627 4.10 23.44 14.07
CA GLU A 627 3.64 24.73 14.60
C GLU A 627 2.96 25.56 13.50
N CYS A 628 3.64 25.77 12.37
CA CYS A 628 3.18 26.61 11.27
C CYS A 628 1.86 26.11 10.65
N ILE A 629 1.70 24.80 10.49
CA ILE A 629 0.44 24.25 9.97
C ILE A 629 -0.70 24.52 10.96
N GLY A 630 -0.44 24.42 12.27
CA GLY A 630 -1.44 24.72 13.29
C GLY A 630 -1.92 26.17 13.28
N GLU A 631 -1.08 27.10 12.82
CA GLU A 631 -1.42 28.53 12.67
C GLU A 631 -2.22 28.80 11.38
N VAL A 632 -2.02 28.00 10.33
CA VAL A 632 -2.69 28.19 9.03
C VAL A 632 -4.05 27.49 8.99
N VAL A 633 -4.21 26.33 9.65
CA VAL A 633 -5.46 25.53 9.62
C VAL A 633 -5.95 25.14 11.01
N ILE A 634 -6.40 26.16 11.75
CA ILE A 634 -6.86 26.03 13.15
C ILE A 634 -8.12 25.17 13.24
N ALA A 635 -9.12 25.40 12.38
CA ALA A 635 -10.39 24.67 12.45
C ALA A 635 -10.18 23.17 12.18
N ALA A 636 -9.38 22.82 11.17
CA ALA A 636 -9.03 21.43 10.91
C ALA A 636 -8.47 20.76 12.17
N ARG A 637 -7.56 21.40 12.91
CA ARG A 637 -7.07 20.86 14.19
C ARG A 637 -8.18 20.68 15.22
N ALA A 638 -9.06 21.66 15.38
CA ALA A 638 -10.17 21.57 16.32
C ALA A 638 -11.10 20.39 15.99
N ALA A 639 -11.46 20.18 14.72
CA ALA A 639 -12.25 19.04 14.29
C ALA A 639 -11.53 17.70 14.54
N MET A 640 -10.25 17.60 14.16
CA MET A 640 -9.45 16.41 14.37
C MET A 640 -9.32 16.06 15.87
N ASP A 641 -9.08 17.06 16.72
CA ASP A 641 -8.98 16.91 18.18
C ASP A 641 -10.32 16.43 18.76
N TRP A 642 -11.41 17.08 18.36
CA TRP A 642 -12.75 16.71 18.80
C TRP A 642 -13.12 15.26 18.41
N LEU A 643 -12.88 14.86 17.16
CA LEU A 643 -13.12 13.49 16.69
C LEU A 643 -12.31 12.47 17.51
N ARG A 644 -11.04 12.78 17.83
CA ARG A 644 -10.20 11.94 18.68
C ARG A 644 -10.76 11.82 20.08
N ASP A 645 -11.20 12.91 20.68
CA ASP A 645 -11.74 12.91 22.04
C ASP A 645 -13.10 12.21 22.12
N ALA A 646 -13.98 12.39 21.13
CA ALA A 646 -15.23 11.62 21.01
C ALA A 646 -14.96 10.11 20.85
N SER A 647 -14.00 9.73 20.01
CA SER A 647 -13.59 8.32 19.84
C SER A 647 -12.99 7.71 21.11
N LYS A 648 -12.24 8.50 21.92
CA LYS A 648 -11.74 8.04 23.22
C LYS A 648 -12.87 7.70 24.18
N VAL A 649 -13.97 8.47 24.18
CA VAL A 649 -15.14 8.20 25.02
C VAL A 649 -15.76 6.86 24.62
N ALA A 650 -16.03 6.65 23.33
CA ALA A 650 -16.59 5.39 22.83
C ALA A 650 -15.68 4.18 23.08
N SER A 651 -14.39 4.32 22.78
CA SER A 651 -13.40 3.25 22.99
C SER A 651 -13.21 2.91 24.47
N SER A 652 -13.43 3.87 25.37
CA SER A 652 -13.37 3.67 26.83
C SER A 652 -14.56 2.86 27.34
N ALA A 653 -15.71 2.90 26.64
CA ALA A 653 -16.86 2.03 26.83
C ALA A 653 -16.72 0.67 26.11
N ASP A 654 -15.57 0.39 25.48
CA ASP A 654 -15.29 -0.81 24.67
C ASP A 654 -16.28 -1.01 23.50
N LEU A 655 -16.80 0.10 22.96
CA LEU A 655 -17.70 0.11 21.81
C LEU A 655 -16.97 0.61 20.55
N PRO A 656 -17.16 -0.04 19.39
CA PRO A 656 -16.65 0.45 18.13
C PRO A 656 -17.37 1.74 17.73
N VAL A 657 -16.78 2.48 16.81
CA VAL A 657 -17.38 3.73 16.30
C VAL A 657 -18.00 3.43 14.94
N SER A 658 -19.30 3.69 14.80
CA SER A 658 -19.99 3.63 13.51
C SER A 658 -20.68 4.95 13.19
N TRP A 659 -20.78 5.29 11.91
CA TRP A 659 -21.51 6.46 11.43
C TRP A 659 -21.97 6.25 9.99
N THR A 660 -23.00 6.97 9.57
CA THR A 660 -23.49 6.95 8.19
C THR A 660 -23.05 8.23 7.47
N THR A 661 -22.51 8.09 6.25
CA THR A 661 -22.12 9.24 5.43
C THR A 661 -23.34 9.93 4.82
N PRO A 662 -23.21 11.18 4.33
CA PRO A 662 -24.28 11.87 3.61
C PRO A 662 -24.78 11.14 2.35
N ALA A 663 -23.93 10.36 1.68
CA ALA A 663 -24.32 9.45 0.60
C ALA A 663 -25.11 8.20 1.08
N GLY A 664 -25.31 8.03 2.39
CA GLY A 664 -26.03 6.91 2.97
C GLY A 664 -25.18 5.66 3.22
N PHE A 665 -23.84 5.76 3.17
CA PHE A 665 -22.96 4.61 3.41
C PHE A 665 -22.67 4.43 4.92
N PRO A 666 -23.04 3.31 5.55
CA PRO A 666 -22.65 3.02 6.92
C PRO A 666 -21.16 2.69 6.96
N VAL A 667 -20.42 3.32 7.86
CA VAL A 667 -18.99 3.09 8.12
C VAL A 667 -18.83 2.48 9.50
N LEU A 668 -18.07 1.40 9.60
CA LEU A 668 -17.70 0.77 10.88
C LEU A 668 -16.19 0.81 11.10
N GLN A 669 -15.76 1.54 12.14
CA GLN A 669 -14.39 1.54 12.60
C GLN A 669 -14.23 0.64 13.83
N GLU A 670 -13.63 -0.54 13.61
CA GLU A 670 -13.44 -1.57 14.62
C GLU A 670 -12.00 -2.08 14.60
N TYR A 671 -11.08 -1.32 15.19
CA TYR A 671 -9.72 -1.81 15.43
C TYR A 671 -9.71 -2.65 16.71
N ARG A 672 -9.40 -3.94 16.58
CA ARG A 672 -9.26 -4.88 17.70
C ARG A 672 -7.80 -5.11 18.05
N GLU A 673 -7.53 -5.31 19.33
CA GLU A 673 -6.21 -5.77 19.78
C GLU A 673 -5.96 -7.17 19.24
N GLU A 674 -4.74 -7.42 18.81
CA GLU A 674 -4.29 -8.79 18.61
C GLU A 674 -3.91 -9.32 20.01
N GLU A 675 -4.86 -9.92 20.74
CA GLU A 675 -4.50 -10.63 21.98
C GLU A 675 -3.72 -11.88 21.61
N GLY A 676 -2.51 -12.02 22.16
CA GLY A 676 -1.67 -13.17 21.90
C GLY A 676 -0.30 -13.07 22.53
N VAL A 677 0.37 -14.22 22.70
CA VAL A 677 1.77 -14.25 23.14
C VAL A 677 2.62 -13.70 22.00
N ARG A 678 3.16 -12.50 22.16
CA ARG A 678 4.11 -11.94 21.20
C ARG A 678 5.44 -12.68 21.32
N ILE A 679 5.77 -13.47 20.31
CA ILE A 679 7.04 -14.17 20.20
C ILE A 679 7.88 -13.54 19.09
N ARG A 680 9.20 -13.52 19.30
CA ARG A 680 10.19 -12.99 18.35
C ARG A 680 11.28 -14.03 18.04
N PRO A 681 10.91 -15.21 17.52
CA PRO A 681 11.87 -16.23 17.09
C PRO A 681 12.63 -15.79 15.84
N HIS A 682 13.77 -16.42 15.57
CA HIS A 682 14.52 -16.21 14.36
C HIS A 682 14.31 -17.36 13.36
N VAL A 683 13.84 -17.04 12.16
CA VAL A 683 13.78 -18.01 11.04
C VAL A 683 14.73 -17.55 9.96
N GLY A 684 15.69 -18.41 9.60
CA GLY A 684 16.69 -18.06 8.60
C GLY A 684 17.49 -16.81 8.97
N GLY A 685 17.82 -16.63 10.26
CA GLY A 685 18.59 -15.47 10.76
C GLY A 685 17.81 -14.17 10.92
N ARG A 686 16.51 -14.14 10.60
CA ARG A 686 15.68 -12.94 10.73
C ARG A 686 14.70 -13.06 11.86
N GLU A 687 14.55 -11.98 12.62
CA GLU A 687 13.50 -11.86 13.63
C GLU A 687 12.13 -11.87 12.95
N VAL A 688 11.30 -12.82 13.34
CA VAL A 688 9.90 -12.89 12.94
C VAL A 688 9.06 -12.43 14.12
N ASN A 689 8.39 -11.30 14.00
CA ASN A 689 7.48 -10.81 15.04
C ASN A 689 6.09 -11.46 14.83
N LEU A 690 5.73 -12.38 15.71
CA LEU A 690 4.47 -13.10 15.66
C LEU A 690 3.64 -12.81 16.89
N VAL A 691 2.34 -12.63 16.66
CA VAL A 691 1.34 -12.69 17.72
C VAL A 691 0.62 -14.01 17.54
N VAL A 692 0.84 -14.94 18.47
CA VAL A 692 0.08 -16.21 18.52
C VAL A 692 -1.30 -15.85 19.06
N ASN A 693 -2.24 -15.65 18.14
CA ASN A 693 -3.52 -14.99 18.37
C ASN A 693 -4.46 -15.87 19.21
N ILE A 694 -4.88 -15.37 20.37
CA ILE A 694 -5.91 -15.97 21.24
C ILE A 694 -7.29 -15.33 20.97
N GLY A 695 -7.43 -14.58 19.88
CA GLY A 695 -8.69 -13.94 19.50
C GLY A 695 -9.02 -12.79 20.43
N GLY A 696 -8.31 -11.68 20.26
CA GLY A 696 -8.59 -10.46 21.01
C GLY A 696 -10.03 -9.98 20.82
N THR A 697 -10.79 -10.04 21.91
CA THR A 697 -12.17 -9.53 21.97
C THR A 697 -12.23 -8.04 22.28
N LYS A 698 -11.11 -7.44 22.71
CA LYS A 698 -11.02 -6.03 23.09
C LYS A 698 -10.67 -5.12 21.93
N LEU A 699 -11.15 -3.88 22.00
CA LEU A 699 -10.78 -2.84 21.04
C LEU A 699 -9.39 -2.28 21.32
N ASP A 700 -8.61 -2.05 20.25
CA ASP A 700 -7.37 -1.29 20.31
C ASP A 700 -7.71 0.21 20.42
N ARG A 701 -7.87 0.67 21.66
CA ARG A 701 -8.26 2.05 21.98
C ARG A 701 -7.35 3.09 21.32
N ARG A 702 -6.05 2.80 21.22
CA ARG A 702 -5.07 3.70 20.62
C ARG A 702 -5.30 3.82 19.11
N ARG A 703 -5.47 2.70 18.41
CA ARG A 703 -5.75 2.71 16.96
C ARG A 703 -7.13 3.29 16.65
N GLN A 704 -8.13 3.02 17.48
CA GLN A 704 -9.47 3.65 17.37
C GLN A 704 -9.39 5.16 17.45
N THR A 705 -8.66 5.67 18.44
CA THR A 705 -8.48 7.11 18.63
C THR A 705 -7.67 7.73 17.50
N LEU A 706 -6.56 7.12 17.08
CA LEU A 706 -5.70 7.71 16.04
C LEU A 706 -6.30 7.61 14.64
N GLY A 707 -7.15 6.62 14.38
CA GLY A 707 -7.75 6.37 13.06
C GLY A 707 -9.02 7.16 12.76
N ILE A 708 -9.72 7.69 13.77
CA ILE A 708 -11.07 8.26 13.57
C ILE A 708 -11.07 9.48 12.65
N SER A 709 -10.16 10.43 12.86
CA SER A 709 -10.07 11.63 12.05
C SER A 709 -9.82 11.32 10.56
N PRO A 710 -8.77 10.56 10.19
CA PRO A 710 -8.55 10.18 8.79
C PRO A 710 -9.73 9.41 8.19
N ASN A 711 -10.30 8.47 8.95
CA ASN A 711 -11.37 7.62 8.42
C ASN A 711 -12.66 8.41 8.22
N PHE A 712 -12.98 9.35 9.11
CA PHE A 712 -14.13 10.25 8.99
C PHE A 712 -14.00 11.15 7.78
N VAL A 713 -12.88 11.87 7.63
CA VAL A 713 -12.69 12.77 6.47
C VAL A 713 -12.64 11.99 5.14
N HIS A 714 -12.03 10.79 5.13
CA HIS A 714 -12.08 9.89 3.97
C HIS A 714 -13.49 9.42 3.61
N SER A 715 -14.36 9.27 4.61
CA SER A 715 -15.75 8.91 4.34
C SER A 715 -16.57 10.09 3.80
N CYS A 716 -16.23 11.32 4.21
CA CYS A 716 -16.82 12.54 3.67
C CYS A 716 -16.40 12.79 2.21
N ASP A 717 -15.14 12.56 1.87
CA ASP A 717 -14.67 12.70 0.47
C ASP A 717 -15.25 11.63 -0.45
N ALA A 718 -15.34 10.39 0.01
CA ALA A 718 -16.00 9.32 -0.73
C ALA A 718 -17.48 9.63 -0.97
N SER A 719 -18.16 10.15 0.05
CA SER A 719 -19.54 10.61 -0.04
C SER A 719 -19.70 11.73 -1.06
N HIS A 720 -18.81 12.73 -1.05
CA HIS A 720 -18.82 13.84 -2.01
C HIS A 720 -18.62 13.34 -3.45
N MET A 721 -17.68 12.43 -3.69
CA MET A 721 -17.47 11.81 -4.99
C MET A 721 -18.71 11.03 -5.46
N MET A 722 -19.38 10.28 -4.57
CA MET A 722 -20.59 9.53 -4.90
C MET A 722 -21.74 10.46 -5.28
N LEU A 723 -22.02 11.48 -4.46
CA LEU A 723 -23.07 12.46 -4.71
C LEU A 723 -22.80 13.25 -6.00
N THR A 724 -21.55 13.64 -6.24
CA THR A 724 -21.11 14.26 -7.49
C THR A 724 -21.38 13.37 -8.69
N THR A 725 -21.05 12.08 -8.58
CA THR A 725 -21.26 11.10 -9.66
C THR A 725 -22.75 10.95 -9.97
N CYS A 726 -23.60 10.79 -8.95
CA CYS A 726 -25.05 10.71 -9.13
C CYS A 726 -25.60 11.94 -9.86
N LEU A 727 -25.27 13.14 -9.35
CA LEU A 727 -25.75 14.40 -9.93
C LEU A 727 -25.23 14.62 -11.35
N ALA A 728 -23.96 14.31 -11.61
CA ALA A 728 -23.37 14.39 -12.95
C ALA A 728 -24.03 13.41 -13.93
N ALA A 729 -24.34 12.19 -13.49
CA ALA A 729 -25.02 11.18 -14.30
C ALA A 729 -26.46 11.61 -14.64
N GLU A 730 -27.19 12.19 -13.68
CA GLU A 730 -28.52 12.76 -13.90
C GLU A 730 -28.51 13.92 -14.91
N ASN A 731 -27.36 14.59 -15.06
CA ASN A 731 -27.14 15.65 -16.04
C ASN A 731 -26.45 15.17 -17.33
N GLY A 732 -26.48 13.86 -17.60
CA GLY A 732 -26.08 13.28 -18.90
C GLY A 732 -24.60 12.93 -19.05
N ILE A 733 -23.82 12.90 -17.98
CA ILE A 733 -22.45 12.37 -18.02
C ILE A 733 -22.50 10.84 -17.86
N GLU A 734 -21.93 10.11 -18.83
CA GLU A 734 -21.87 8.65 -18.80
C GLU A 734 -20.46 8.10 -18.52
N SER A 735 -19.43 8.93 -18.66
CA SER A 735 -18.03 8.54 -18.54
C SER A 735 -17.32 9.26 -17.40
N PHE A 736 -16.82 8.47 -16.45
CA PHE A 736 -16.24 8.94 -15.20
C PHE A 736 -14.82 8.40 -14.97
N ALA A 737 -13.87 9.31 -14.78
CA ALA A 737 -12.51 9.01 -14.34
C ALA A 737 -12.35 9.47 -12.88
N MET A 738 -12.80 8.64 -11.94
CA MET A 738 -12.85 8.98 -10.51
C MET A 738 -11.65 8.40 -9.75
N ILE A 739 -10.80 9.27 -9.20
CA ILE A 739 -9.64 8.91 -8.38
C ILE A 739 -9.72 9.66 -7.05
N HIS A 740 -10.58 9.20 -6.15
CA HIS A 740 -10.78 9.75 -4.79
C HIS A 740 -11.19 11.24 -4.77
N ASP A 741 -10.23 12.16 -4.85
CA ASP A 741 -10.39 13.61 -4.88
C ASP A 741 -9.99 14.24 -6.22
N SER A 742 -9.87 13.42 -7.27
CA SER A 742 -9.69 13.81 -8.67
C SER A 742 -10.87 13.30 -9.49
N TYR A 743 -11.64 14.22 -10.09
CA TYR A 743 -12.85 13.90 -10.84
C TYR A 743 -12.66 14.23 -12.30
N GLY A 744 -12.86 13.25 -13.19
CA GLY A 744 -12.70 13.47 -14.62
C GLY A 744 -13.86 12.98 -15.48
N THR A 745 -14.01 13.66 -16.61
CA THR A 745 -14.96 13.34 -17.70
C THR A 745 -14.41 13.90 -19.03
N HIS A 746 -15.18 13.84 -20.12
CA HIS A 746 -14.79 14.43 -21.40
C HIS A 746 -14.67 15.96 -21.31
N ALA A 747 -13.78 16.55 -22.11
CA ALA A 747 -13.60 18.00 -22.11
C ALA A 747 -14.88 18.78 -22.45
N GLY A 748 -15.70 18.27 -23.37
CA GLY A 748 -17.00 18.85 -23.73
C GLY A 748 -18.06 18.82 -22.60
N GLN A 749 -17.85 18.04 -21.54
CA GLN A 749 -18.77 17.91 -20.41
C GLN A 749 -18.18 18.41 -19.08
N ALA A 750 -16.94 18.91 -19.08
CA ALA A 750 -16.25 19.28 -17.84
C ALA A 750 -16.91 20.45 -17.09
N ALA A 751 -17.59 21.36 -17.80
CA ALA A 751 -18.39 22.41 -17.16
C ALA A 751 -19.56 21.82 -16.33
N ILE A 752 -20.22 20.78 -16.84
CA ILE A 752 -21.31 20.07 -16.14
C ILE A 752 -20.75 19.38 -14.89
N LEU A 753 -19.62 18.67 -15.04
CA LEU A 753 -18.94 18.04 -13.89
C LEU A 753 -18.53 19.06 -12.83
N ALA A 754 -17.95 20.20 -13.25
CA ALA A 754 -17.52 21.27 -12.36
C ALA A 754 -18.70 21.90 -11.59
N ALA A 755 -19.87 22.02 -12.23
CA ALA A 755 -21.08 22.49 -11.56
C ALA A 755 -21.62 21.44 -10.58
N ALA A 756 -21.73 20.18 -11.00
CA ALA A 756 -22.22 19.08 -10.17
C ALA A 756 -21.35 18.87 -8.92
N LEU A 757 -20.02 18.91 -9.06
CA LEU A 757 -19.12 18.71 -7.91
C LEU A 757 -19.21 19.84 -6.88
N ARG A 758 -19.41 21.09 -7.31
CA ARG A 758 -19.60 22.23 -6.39
C ARG A 758 -20.94 22.14 -5.68
N GLN A 759 -22.00 21.84 -6.43
CA GLN A 759 -23.35 21.69 -5.89
C GLN A 759 -23.42 20.55 -4.85
N ALA A 760 -22.92 19.36 -5.20
CA ALA A 760 -22.89 18.22 -4.29
C ALA A 760 -22.08 18.51 -3.00
N PHE A 761 -21.01 19.28 -3.10
CA PHE A 761 -20.23 19.69 -1.92
C PHE A 761 -21.01 20.63 -1.00
N VAL A 762 -21.66 21.64 -1.57
CA VAL A 762 -22.49 22.60 -0.82
C VAL A 762 -23.68 21.90 -0.18
N ASP A 763 -24.35 21.01 -0.91
CA ASP A 763 -25.49 20.24 -0.37
C ASP A 763 -25.05 19.35 0.80
N GLN A 764 -23.91 18.66 0.66
CA GLN A 764 -23.35 17.83 1.72
C GLN A 764 -23.07 18.61 3.01
N TYR A 765 -22.51 19.83 2.89
CA TYR A 765 -22.11 20.66 4.04
C TYR A 765 -23.14 21.69 4.47
N SER A 766 -24.29 21.75 3.79
CA SER A 766 -25.46 22.50 4.28
C SER A 766 -26.01 21.87 5.57
N GLY A 767 -25.84 20.56 5.75
CA GLY A 767 -26.02 19.86 7.02
C GLY A 767 -24.77 19.90 7.91
N ASP A 768 -24.93 19.56 9.20
CA ASP A 768 -23.81 19.51 10.16
C ASP A 768 -23.37 18.06 10.38
N VAL A 769 -22.41 17.62 9.55
CA VAL A 769 -21.89 16.24 9.59
C VAL A 769 -21.24 15.86 10.93
N LEU A 770 -20.70 16.84 11.69
CA LEU A 770 -20.12 16.57 13.00
C LEU A 770 -21.20 16.44 14.07
N ALA A 771 -22.27 17.24 13.98
CA ALA A 771 -23.44 17.09 14.83
C ALA A 771 -24.14 15.76 14.60
N ASP A 772 -24.32 15.35 13.34
CA ASP A 772 -24.91 14.05 12.98
C ASP A 772 -24.05 12.89 13.50
N PHE A 773 -22.73 12.99 13.36
CA PHE A 773 -21.79 12.03 13.94
C PHE A 773 -21.91 11.97 15.46
N ARG A 774 -21.98 13.13 16.14
CA ARG A 774 -22.16 13.20 17.59
C ARG A 774 -23.47 12.56 18.01
N GLN A 775 -24.56 12.82 17.30
CA GLN A 775 -25.88 12.25 17.60
C GLN A 775 -25.83 10.72 17.46
N GLN A 776 -25.27 10.21 16.37
CA GLN A 776 -25.12 8.77 16.19
C GLN A 776 -24.27 8.14 17.30
N LEU A 777 -23.21 8.81 17.76
CA LEU A 777 -22.46 8.35 18.94
C LEU A 777 -23.30 8.36 20.21
N VAL A 778 -24.12 9.38 20.46
CA VAL A 778 -25.02 9.42 21.62
C VAL A 778 -25.99 8.24 21.61
N GLU A 779 -26.53 7.88 20.44
CA GLU A 779 -27.44 6.74 20.28
C GLU A 779 -26.74 5.37 20.47
N GLN A 780 -25.44 5.30 20.17
CA GLN A 780 -24.63 4.09 20.34
C GLN A 780 -24.11 3.91 21.78
N LEU A 781 -23.96 4.99 22.55
CA LEU A 781 -23.29 4.97 23.84
C LEU A 781 -24.28 4.79 25.02
N PRO A 782 -23.85 4.13 26.11
CA PRO A 782 -24.58 4.17 27.37
C PRO A 782 -24.76 5.63 27.84
N PRO A 783 -25.89 5.99 28.50
CA PRO A 783 -26.16 7.38 28.90
C PRO A 783 -25.01 8.06 29.66
N GLU A 784 -24.40 7.35 30.61
CA GLU A 784 -23.26 7.85 31.41
C GLU A 784 -21.99 8.13 30.60
N ALA A 785 -21.81 7.43 29.47
CA ALA A 785 -20.70 7.67 28.56
C ALA A 785 -21.03 8.80 27.57
N ALA A 786 -22.28 8.87 27.10
CA ALA A 786 -22.75 9.92 26.21
C ALA A 786 -22.62 11.32 26.83
N GLU A 787 -22.84 11.45 28.15
CA GLU A 787 -22.63 12.71 28.90
C GLU A 787 -21.17 13.20 28.89
N LYS A 788 -20.20 12.30 28.67
CA LYS A 788 -18.77 12.63 28.61
C LYS A 788 -18.29 13.07 27.23
N LEU A 789 -19.17 13.05 26.22
CA LEU A 789 -18.81 13.52 24.89
C LEU A 789 -18.50 15.03 24.92
N PRO A 790 -17.38 15.46 24.34
CA PRO A 790 -17.03 16.87 24.31
C PRO A 790 -18.06 17.70 23.52
N PRO A 791 -18.24 18.99 23.87
CA PRO A 791 -19.06 19.89 23.07
C PRO A 791 -18.48 20.00 21.66
N LEU A 792 -19.35 20.22 20.66
CA LEU A 792 -18.90 20.45 19.28
C LEU A 792 -18.01 21.70 19.21
N PRO A 793 -16.96 21.69 18.38
CA PRO A 793 -16.22 22.91 18.06
C PRO A 793 -17.18 23.95 17.44
N PRO A 794 -16.97 25.25 17.72
CA PRO A 794 -17.80 26.30 17.14
C PRO A 794 -17.60 26.38 15.62
N HIS A 795 -18.69 26.69 14.92
CA HIS A 795 -18.63 27.06 13.51
C HIS A 795 -18.01 28.45 13.34
N GLY A 796 -17.28 28.63 12.26
CA GLY A 796 -16.80 29.92 11.78
C GLY A 796 -17.85 30.65 10.92
N ASP A 797 -17.37 31.53 10.06
CA ASP A 797 -18.14 32.49 9.27
C ASP A 797 -18.07 32.27 7.74
N LEU A 798 -17.48 31.16 7.27
CA LEU A 798 -17.46 30.83 5.85
C LEU A 798 -18.88 30.64 5.32
N ASP A 799 -19.23 31.42 4.29
CA ASP A 799 -20.41 31.19 3.47
C ASP A 799 -20.12 30.09 2.44
N LEU A 800 -20.76 28.93 2.61
CA LEU A 800 -20.57 27.78 1.73
C LEU A 800 -21.11 28.02 0.30
N SER A 801 -22.04 28.96 0.11
CA SER A 801 -22.56 29.26 -1.23
C SER A 801 -21.47 29.79 -2.17
N LEU A 802 -20.41 30.39 -1.62
CA LEU A 802 -19.24 30.86 -2.37
C LEU A 802 -18.51 29.73 -3.11
N VAL A 803 -18.63 28.48 -2.67
CA VAL A 803 -18.03 27.32 -3.35
C VAL A 803 -18.58 27.17 -4.77
N LEU A 804 -19.86 27.53 -5.00
CA LEU A 804 -20.50 27.46 -6.32
C LEU A 804 -19.81 28.35 -7.36
N GLU A 805 -19.25 29.46 -6.91
CA GLU A 805 -18.52 30.43 -7.74
C GLU A 805 -17.00 30.20 -7.72
N SER A 806 -16.51 29.28 -6.89
CA SER A 806 -15.07 29.04 -6.74
C SER A 806 -14.49 28.22 -7.91
N ARG A 807 -13.86 28.94 -8.84
CA ARG A 807 -13.22 28.36 -10.04
C ARG A 807 -12.14 27.34 -9.71
N TYR A 808 -11.38 27.55 -8.63
CA TYR A 808 -10.20 26.75 -8.26
C TYR A 808 -10.46 25.71 -7.15
N PHE A 809 -11.72 25.51 -6.75
CA PHE A 809 -12.09 24.50 -5.77
C PHE A 809 -11.56 23.10 -6.18
N PHE A 810 -11.87 22.72 -7.42
CA PHE A 810 -11.29 21.58 -8.15
C PHE A 810 -10.80 22.12 -9.51
N ALA A 811 -9.51 22.00 -9.82
CA ALA A 811 -8.89 22.71 -10.96
C ALA A 811 -7.57 22.12 -11.45
#